data_AF-A0A8T4JNS2-F1
#
_entry.id   AF-A0A8T4JNS2-F1
#
_cell.length_a   1.000
_cell.length_b   1.000
_cell.length_c   1.000
_cell.angle_alpha   90.00
_cell.angle_beta   90.00
_cell.angle_gamma   90.00
#
_symmetry.space_group_name_H-M   'P 1'
#
loop_
_entity.id
_entity.type
_entity.pdbx_description
1 polymer ?
#
loop_
_entity_poly.entity_id
_entity_poly.type
_entity_poly.pdbx_seq_one_letter_code
_entity_poly.pdbx_strand_id
1 'polypeptide(L)'
;MKSIILAGGFGTRLREVVKDLPKPMALIAGKPFLEHQIDYLRDQGLNDITLCVHYKSDNIKSYFGDGGRFGVNLTYSQEEVPLGTGGAIKLAQKYIDDTFFVLNGDSYSDVNLSDFNEFHNTHKGLASMVLTRSDNVKEYGSVMLTGDKITDFLEKSGSPSGLVNRGIYLFNPEIFKQIPEGKKVSLENELFPNLARQGDLYGQVHDGYFMDIGRPETYERFRQDFLKKLQTTDNRTVREAMKILDLNRTDLLLITCPDGKLQGVLNDNIIRRYLINGGDVDENVSKAMVKHLEKIGRTSYSDEENFNILLSGTRHLPILDDNGRIADIRFHNEEIEVQKLPVVRGKVPLRISFAGGGTDIPYFFEKYGGVVISTTIDKYCHLTAARRADSKLVIESDMLENELVLDTKDLKYDGNFDLVKAVFNVVKPNFGVDLYLHNDVPPRRGLGSSASLAVLVTQALGELQGRRFDDESLAETAYRVEVDELNIRGGKQDQYVAVFGGFNWMEFVNGDKKIMHPLRLKDSTIDELKSHLTLCYTGSQHYSSEQHKSQEKSFQEDEAQVTRKLQSLKDVATGIKENLLSATPNFERIGELLHESWERKRELSPHVTNEKIDRLYDLGIKSGIFGGKLLGSGGGGYLLFFHPPKKKNQLVKMLASEGGEILDFNFEQRGSRVWPVES
;
A
#
# COMPACT_ATOMS: atom_id res chain seq x y z
N MET A 1 -34.50 -15.45 12.94
CA MET A 1 -34.12 -16.71 12.26
C MET A 1 -32.70 -16.54 11.75
N LYS A 2 -31.86 -17.58 11.83
CA LYS A 2 -30.45 -17.50 11.41
C LYS A 2 -30.27 -18.01 9.98
N SER A 3 -29.18 -17.57 9.36
CA SER A 3 -28.82 -17.97 7.99
C SER A 3 -27.38 -18.46 7.92
N ILE A 4 -27.11 -19.41 7.04
CA ILE A 4 -25.76 -19.87 6.68
C ILE A 4 -25.50 -19.54 5.22
N ILE A 5 -24.32 -19.02 4.90
CA ILE A 5 -23.84 -18.92 3.52
C ILE A 5 -22.61 -19.81 3.34
N LEU A 6 -22.65 -20.68 2.33
CA LEU A 6 -21.56 -21.58 1.97
C LEU A 6 -20.52 -20.85 1.10
N ALA A 7 -19.57 -20.17 1.74
CA ALA A 7 -18.55 -19.33 1.11
C ALA A 7 -17.14 -19.98 1.00
N GLY A 8 -17.01 -21.29 1.28
CA GLY A 8 -15.72 -21.99 1.38
C GLY A 8 -15.16 -22.58 0.08
N GLY A 9 -15.85 -22.45 -1.05
CA GLY A 9 -15.49 -23.13 -2.31
C GLY A 9 -14.21 -22.59 -2.99
N PHE A 10 -13.46 -23.47 -3.66
CA PHE A 10 -12.21 -23.15 -4.36
C PHE A 10 -12.35 -22.32 -5.65
N GLY A 11 -13.57 -22.15 -6.17
CA GLY A 11 -13.87 -21.28 -7.32
C GLY A 11 -13.18 -21.63 -8.65
N THR A 12 -12.80 -22.90 -8.87
CA THR A 12 -11.82 -23.29 -9.90
C THR A 12 -12.16 -22.92 -11.34
N ARG A 13 -13.45 -22.84 -11.72
CA ARG A 13 -13.90 -22.53 -13.09
C ARG A 13 -13.96 -21.04 -13.40
N LEU A 14 -14.10 -20.19 -12.38
CA LEU A 14 -14.11 -18.73 -12.54
C LEU A 14 -12.69 -18.13 -12.41
N ARG A 15 -11.67 -18.95 -12.12
CA ARG A 15 -10.29 -18.50 -11.91
C ARG A 15 -9.67 -17.76 -13.10
N GLU A 16 -10.15 -18.00 -14.32
CA GLU A 16 -9.67 -17.27 -15.49
C GLU A 16 -10.08 -15.79 -15.48
N VAL A 17 -11.21 -15.48 -14.83
CA VAL A 17 -11.77 -14.12 -14.69
C VAL A 17 -11.40 -13.50 -13.33
N VAL A 18 -11.35 -14.31 -12.27
CA VAL A 18 -11.05 -13.89 -10.89
C VAL A 18 -9.83 -14.66 -10.41
N LYS A 19 -8.63 -14.19 -10.80
CA LYS A 19 -7.37 -14.94 -10.61
C LYS A 19 -6.93 -15.08 -9.16
N ASP A 20 -7.24 -14.10 -8.30
CA ASP A 20 -6.64 -14.00 -6.96
C ASP A 20 -7.61 -13.87 -5.77
N LEU A 21 -8.92 -13.87 -5.98
CA LEU A 21 -9.91 -13.77 -4.92
C LEU A 21 -10.73 -15.07 -4.76
N PRO A 22 -11.23 -15.39 -3.55
CA PRO A 22 -12.23 -16.45 -3.41
C PRO A 22 -13.49 -16.05 -4.19
N LYS A 23 -14.18 -17.03 -4.78
CA LYS A 23 -15.34 -16.79 -5.67
C LYS A 23 -16.43 -15.87 -5.09
N PRO A 24 -16.81 -15.96 -3.81
CA PRO A 24 -17.78 -15.03 -3.20
C PRO A 24 -17.30 -13.57 -3.16
N MET A 25 -15.99 -13.33 -3.34
CA MET A 25 -15.39 -12.00 -3.44
C MET A 25 -15.29 -11.49 -4.89
N ALA A 26 -15.80 -12.23 -5.88
CA ALA A 26 -15.91 -11.74 -7.24
C ALA A 26 -16.78 -10.47 -7.26
N LEU A 27 -16.22 -9.38 -7.77
CA LEU A 27 -16.86 -8.07 -7.71
C LEU A 27 -17.91 -7.92 -8.81
N ILE A 28 -19.08 -7.43 -8.45
CA ILE A 28 -20.19 -7.20 -9.35
C ILE A 28 -20.70 -5.80 -9.08
N ALA A 29 -20.52 -4.93 -10.06
CA ALA A 29 -20.86 -3.52 -9.97
C ALA A 29 -20.23 -2.82 -8.74
N GLY A 30 -18.95 -3.12 -8.50
CA GLY A 30 -18.13 -2.51 -7.45
C GLY A 30 -18.25 -3.14 -6.07
N LYS A 31 -19.06 -4.21 -5.90
CA LYS A 31 -19.29 -4.90 -4.63
C LYS A 31 -19.05 -6.41 -4.74
N PRO A 32 -18.47 -7.09 -3.74
CA PRO A 32 -18.36 -8.54 -3.72
C PRO A 32 -19.71 -9.24 -3.92
N PHE A 33 -19.74 -10.35 -4.65
CA PHE A 33 -20.95 -11.19 -4.80
C PHE A 33 -21.59 -11.53 -3.45
N LEU A 34 -20.76 -11.84 -2.45
CA LEU A 34 -21.22 -12.13 -1.09
C LEU A 34 -21.92 -10.94 -0.43
N GLU A 35 -21.53 -9.70 -0.76
CA GLU A 35 -22.21 -8.49 -0.26
C GLU A 35 -23.64 -8.43 -0.81
N HIS A 36 -23.85 -8.76 -2.09
CA HIS A 36 -25.19 -8.83 -2.67
C HIS A 36 -26.08 -9.87 -1.97
N GLN A 37 -25.50 -10.99 -1.53
CA GLN A 37 -26.25 -12.01 -0.75
C GLN A 37 -26.56 -11.54 0.67
N ILE A 38 -25.63 -10.84 1.32
CA ILE A 38 -25.83 -10.25 2.64
C ILE A 38 -26.91 -9.15 2.59
N ASP A 39 -26.85 -8.28 1.59
CA ASP A 39 -27.87 -7.26 1.33
C ASP A 39 -29.25 -7.90 1.15
N TYR A 40 -29.35 -8.95 0.34
CA TYR A 40 -30.59 -9.70 0.12
C TYR A 40 -31.16 -10.30 1.42
N LEU A 41 -30.34 -10.92 2.26
CA LEU A 41 -30.78 -11.49 3.54
C LEU A 41 -31.26 -10.41 4.51
N ARG A 42 -30.48 -9.33 4.65
CA ARG A 42 -30.82 -8.19 5.50
C ARG A 42 -32.15 -7.55 5.11
N ASP A 43 -32.35 -7.33 3.81
CA ASP A 43 -33.56 -6.69 3.29
C ASP A 43 -34.82 -7.55 3.51
N GLN A 44 -34.64 -8.86 3.74
CA GLN A 44 -35.68 -9.82 4.15
C GLN A 44 -35.77 -9.97 5.70
N GLY A 45 -35.02 -9.18 6.47
CA GLY A 45 -35.02 -9.19 7.94
C GLY A 45 -34.13 -10.26 8.59
N LEU A 46 -33.24 -10.92 7.83
CA LEU A 46 -32.35 -11.96 8.30
C LEU A 46 -30.94 -11.40 8.54
N ASN A 47 -30.72 -10.91 9.76
CA ASN A 47 -29.49 -10.18 10.09
C ASN A 47 -28.41 -11.03 10.77
N ASP A 48 -28.72 -12.22 11.28
CA ASP A 48 -27.74 -13.10 11.93
C ASP A 48 -27.24 -14.17 10.94
N ILE A 49 -26.05 -13.95 10.38
CA ILE A 49 -25.53 -14.73 9.25
C ILE A 49 -24.21 -15.41 9.64
N THR A 50 -24.14 -16.72 9.45
CA THR A 50 -22.92 -17.50 9.59
C THR A 50 -22.30 -17.79 8.23
N LEU A 51 -21.06 -17.36 8.02
CA LEU A 51 -20.28 -17.61 6.81
C LEU A 51 -19.41 -18.86 7.01
N CYS A 52 -19.69 -19.92 6.25
CA CYS A 52 -18.83 -21.09 6.19
C CYS A 52 -17.67 -20.80 5.23
N VAL A 53 -16.46 -20.65 5.75
CA VAL A 53 -15.29 -20.18 5.02
C VAL A 53 -14.13 -21.18 5.08
N HIS A 54 -13.32 -21.23 4.04
CA HIS A 54 -12.12 -22.06 3.98
C HIS A 54 -11.01 -21.37 3.18
N TYR A 55 -11.03 -21.54 1.86
CA TYR A 55 -10.02 -21.01 0.94
C TYR A 55 -9.96 -19.47 0.96
N LYS A 56 -8.78 -18.89 1.20
CA LYS A 56 -8.53 -17.44 1.30
C LYS A 56 -9.53 -16.71 2.22
N SER A 57 -9.93 -17.35 3.33
CA SER A 57 -10.94 -16.81 4.25
C SER A 57 -10.56 -15.47 4.89
N ASP A 58 -9.27 -15.15 5.00
CA ASP A 58 -8.79 -13.86 5.51
C ASP A 58 -9.26 -12.68 4.66
N ASN A 59 -9.39 -12.85 3.33
CA ASN A 59 -9.92 -11.80 2.45
C ASN A 59 -11.38 -11.49 2.79
N ILE A 60 -12.18 -12.52 3.04
CA ILE A 60 -13.59 -12.39 3.41
C ILE A 60 -13.71 -11.73 4.79
N LYS A 61 -12.92 -12.17 5.78
CA LYS A 61 -12.95 -11.61 7.14
C LYS A 61 -12.50 -10.15 7.17
N SER A 62 -11.43 -9.82 6.43
CA SER A 62 -10.91 -8.45 6.35
C SER A 62 -11.92 -7.49 5.73
N TYR A 63 -12.61 -7.91 4.66
CA TYR A 63 -13.61 -7.08 4.01
C TYR A 63 -14.90 -6.93 4.85
N PHE A 64 -15.43 -8.04 5.38
CA PHE A 64 -16.75 -8.05 5.98
C PHE A 64 -16.76 -7.74 7.49
N GLY A 65 -15.62 -7.92 8.18
CA GLY A 65 -15.51 -7.64 9.62
C GLY A 65 -16.53 -8.42 10.44
N ASP A 66 -17.16 -7.77 11.41
CA ASP A 66 -18.26 -8.34 12.20
C ASP A 66 -19.63 -8.18 11.54
N GLY A 67 -19.70 -7.61 10.34
CA GLY A 67 -20.96 -7.30 9.64
C GLY A 67 -21.59 -5.96 9.99
N GLY A 68 -21.10 -5.24 11.01
CA GLY A 68 -21.75 -4.04 11.52
C GLY A 68 -21.89 -2.93 10.47
N ARG A 69 -20.90 -2.81 9.58
CA ARG A 69 -20.94 -1.88 8.42
C ARG A 69 -22.10 -2.15 7.46
N PHE A 70 -22.57 -3.39 7.39
CA PHE A 70 -23.61 -3.85 6.47
C PHE A 70 -24.98 -3.97 7.14
N GLY A 71 -25.08 -3.66 8.44
CA GLY A 71 -26.33 -3.77 9.21
C GLY A 71 -26.71 -5.20 9.59
N VAL A 72 -25.73 -6.11 9.63
CA VAL A 72 -25.92 -7.52 9.99
C VAL A 72 -24.89 -7.95 11.05
N ASN A 73 -25.12 -9.10 11.69
CA ASN A 73 -24.15 -9.77 12.56
C ASN A 73 -23.54 -10.95 11.81
N LEU A 74 -22.23 -10.90 11.55
CA LEU A 74 -21.52 -11.97 10.87
C LEU A 74 -20.74 -12.84 11.85
N THR A 75 -20.93 -14.15 11.71
CA THR A 75 -20.14 -15.18 12.42
C THR A 75 -19.40 -16.03 11.41
N TYR A 76 -18.14 -16.38 11.68
CA TYR A 76 -17.33 -17.20 10.77
C TYR A 76 -17.20 -18.63 11.29
N SER A 77 -17.61 -19.58 10.45
CA SER A 77 -17.34 -21.01 10.65
C SER A 77 -16.22 -21.42 9.69
N GLN A 78 -14.99 -21.46 10.21
CA GLN A 78 -13.82 -21.76 9.39
C GLN A 78 -13.50 -23.25 9.39
N GLU A 79 -13.44 -23.83 8.19
CA GLU A 79 -12.98 -25.20 7.99
C GLU A 79 -11.45 -25.22 7.93
N GLU A 80 -10.79 -26.12 8.69
CA GLU A 80 -9.35 -26.36 8.55
C GLU A 80 -9.02 -27.22 7.32
N VAL A 81 -9.93 -28.14 6.98
CA VAL A 81 -9.85 -29.05 5.83
C VAL A 81 -11.22 -29.04 5.13
N PRO A 82 -11.32 -29.10 3.79
CA PRO A 82 -12.60 -29.07 3.10
C PRO A 82 -13.54 -30.23 3.51
N LEU A 83 -14.61 -29.92 4.24
CA LEU A 83 -15.62 -30.87 4.73
C LEU A 83 -16.82 -31.01 3.76
N GLY A 84 -16.79 -30.33 2.61
CA GLY A 84 -17.92 -30.32 1.68
C GLY A 84 -19.13 -29.52 2.20
N THR A 85 -20.16 -29.36 1.37
CA THR A 85 -21.29 -28.47 1.66
C THR A 85 -22.06 -28.88 2.93
N GLY A 86 -22.32 -30.18 3.11
CA GLY A 86 -22.97 -30.71 4.31
C GLY A 86 -22.07 -30.65 5.55
N GLY A 87 -20.79 -31.01 5.41
CA GLY A 87 -19.86 -30.99 6.53
C GLY A 87 -19.57 -29.58 7.05
N ALA A 88 -19.53 -28.57 6.17
CA ALA A 88 -19.43 -27.17 6.53
C ALA A 88 -20.63 -26.69 7.37
N ILE A 89 -21.85 -27.11 7.01
CA ILE A 89 -23.08 -26.82 7.78
C ILE A 89 -23.01 -27.49 9.16
N LYS A 90 -22.55 -28.75 9.21
CA LYS A 90 -22.38 -29.47 10.49
C LYS A 90 -21.38 -28.78 11.41
N LEU A 91 -20.29 -28.23 10.89
CA LEU A 91 -19.32 -27.45 11.66
C LEU A 91 -19.95 -26.16 12.23
N ALA A 92 -20.83 -25.52 11.45
CA ALA A 92 -21.55 -24.32 11.86
C ALA A 92 -22.69 -24.58 12.86
N GLN A 93 -23.01 -25.84 13.18
CA GLN A 93 -24.12 -26.24 14.07
C GLN A 93 -24.13 -25.45 15.39
N LYS A 94 -22.97 -25.19 15.99
CA LYS A 94 -22.85 -24.50 17.27
C LYS A 94 -23.39 -23.06 17.27
N TYR A 95 -23.65 -22.48 16.11
CA TYR A 95 -24.20 -21.14 15.95
C TYR A 95 -25.71 -21.15 15.67
N ILE A 96 -26.32 -22.32 15.48
CA ILE A 96 -27.71 -22.49 15.08
C ILE A 96 -28.52 -23.08 16.24
N ASP A 97 -29.68 -22.48 16.52
CA ASP A 97 -30.56 -22.79 17.64
C ASP A 97 -32.01 -23.11 17.23
N ASP A 98 -32.41 -22.80 16.00
CA ASP A 98 -33.75 -23.00 15.45
C ASP A 98 -33.68 -23.29 13.95
N THR A 99 -34.82 -23.48 13.28
CA THR A 99 -34.94 -23.58 11.82
C THR A 99 -34.15 -22.44 11.15
N PHE A 100 -33.40 -22.76 10.11
CA PHE A 100 -32.39 -21.84 9.55
C PHE A 100 -32.26 -21.95 8.04
N PHE A 101 -31.99 -20.81 7.40
CA PHE A 101 -31.72 -20.75 5.97
C PHE A 101 -30.30 -21.17 5.66
N VAL A 102 -30.11 -21.79 4.49
CA VAL A 102 -28.80 -22.06 3.92
C VAL A 102 -28.77 -21.60 2.47
N LEU A 103 -27.77 -20.78 2.12
CA LEU A 103 -27.55 -20.28 0.78
C LEU A 103 -26.20 -20.79 0.24
N ASN A 104 -26.18 -21.20 -1.02
CA ASN A 104 -24.94 -21.43 -1.75
C ASN A 104 -24.24 -20.08 -2.00
N GLY A 105 -22.96 -19.97 -1.68
CA GLY A 105 -22.19 -18.72 -1.83
C GLY A 105 -21.86 -18.33 -3.27
N ASP A 106 -22.51 -18.95 -4.26
CA ASP A 106 -22.30 -18.70 -5.68
C ASP A 106 -23.58 -18.58 -6.51
N SER A 107 -24.73 -18.58 -5.86
CA SER A 107 -26.04 -18.53 -6.51
C SER A 107 -26.87 -17.40 -5.91
N TYR A 108 -27.62 -16.70 -6.75
CA TYR A 108 -28.51 -15.61 -6.35
C TYR A 108 -29.91 -15.84 -6.91
N SER A 109 -30.93 -15.61 -6.09
CA SER A 109 -32.33 -15.78 -6.45
C SER A 109 -33.18 -14.74 -5.73
N ASP A 110 -34.15 -14.15 -6.42
CA ASP A 110 -35.06 -13.13 -5.89
C ASP A 110 -36.27 -13.70 -5.13
N VAL A 111 -36.09 -14.84 -4.45
CA VAL A 111 -37.17 -15.52 -3.74
C VAL A 111 -37.60 -14.69 -2.53
N ASN A 112 -38.90 -14.65 -2.23
CA ASN A 112 -39.38 -14.14 -0.95
C ASN A 112 -39.15 -15.19 0.14
N LEU A 113 -38.28 -14.90 1.11
CA LEU A 113 -37.90 -15.87 2.14
C LEU A 113 -39.00 -16.08 3.18
N SER A 114 -39.90 -15.11 3.36
CA SER A 114 -41.07 -15.27 4.23
C SER A 114 -42.05 -16.29 3.65
N ASP A 115 -42.33 -16.19 2.34
CA ASP A 115 -43.20 -17.14 1.63
C ASP A 115 -42.59 -18.55 1.61
N PHE A 116 -41.27 -18.65 1.43
CA PHE A 116 -40.56 -19.93 1.47
C PHE A 116 -40.54 -20.55 2.88
N ASN A 117 -40.46 -19.73 3.93
CA ASN A 117 -40.61 -20.18 5.31
C ASN A 117 -42.02 -20.69 5.58
N GLU A 118 -43.06 -20.01 5.11
CA GLU A 118 -44.44 -20.51 5.22
C GLU A 118 -44.59 -21.84 4.48
N PHE A 119 -44.07 -21.94 3.26
CA PHE A 119 -44.04 -23.20 2.50
C PHE A 119 -43.37 -24.32 3.31
N HIS A 120 -42.21 -24.08 3.92
CA HIS A 120 -41.56 -25.08 4.76
C HIS A 120 -42.42 -25.45 5.97
N ASN A 121 -43.01 -24.49 6.68
CA ASN A 121 -43.83 -24.78 7.87
C ASN A 121 -45.10 -25.57 7.57
N THR A 122 -45.68 -25.42 6.37
CA THR A 122 -46.81 -26.24 5.92
C THR A 122 -46.42 -27.69 5.63
N HIS A 123 -45.13 -27.95 5.39
CA HIS A 123 -44.57 -29.27 5.09
C HIS A 123 -43.73 -29.78 6.25
N LYS A 124 -44.17 -30.84 6.95
CA LYS A 124 -43.47 -31.41 8.13
C LYS A 124 -42.17 -32.18 7.80
N GLY A 125 -41.44 -31.79 6.76
CA GLY A 125 -40.16 -32.39 6.36
C GLY A 125 -38.98 -31.86 7.18
N LEU A 126 -37.84 -32.51 7.04
CA LEU A 126 -36.57 -32.05 7.63
C LEU A 126 -35.95 -30.90 6.84
N ALA A 127 -36.27 -30.79 5.56
CA ALA A 127 -35.69 -29.81 4.65
C ALA A 127 -36.65 -29.40 3.52
N SER A 128 -36.54 -28.14 3.10
CA SER A 128 -37.10 -27.64 1.85
C SER A 128 -36.01 -26.99 1.00
N MET A 129 -36.19 -27.00 -0.32
CA MET A 129 -35.31 -26.30 -1.27
C MET A 129 -36.10 -25.52 -2.32
N VAL A 130 -35.50 -24.46 -2.84
CA VAL A 130 -36.08 -23.69 -3.94
C VAL A 130 -35.60 -24.26 -5.29
N LEU A 131 -36.53 -24.41 -6.24
CA LEU A 131 -36.30 -24.95 -7.58
C LEU A 131 -36.63 -23.91 -8.66
N THR A 132 -35.96 -23.99 -9.81
CA THR A 132 -36.35 -23.26 -11.03
C THR A 132 -36.63 -24.21 -12.17
N ARG A 133 -37.54 -23.82 -13.06
CA ARG A 133 -37.60 -24.40 -14.40
C ARG A 133 -36.42 -23.89 -15.22
N SER A 134 -35.74 -24.80 -15.91
CA SER A 134 -34.61 -24.49 -16.78
C SER A 134 -34.73 -25.29 -18.07
N ASP A 135 -34.41 -24.64 -19.19
CA ASP A 135 -34.29 -25.27 -20.52
C ASP A 135 -32.89 -25.86 -20.77
N ASN A 136 -32.03 -25.87 -19.74
CA ASN A 136 -30.70 -26.46 -19.78
C ASN A 136 -30.39 -27.23 -18.48
N VAL A 137 -30.95 -28.45 -18.35
CA VAL A 137 -30.71 -29.32 -17.17
C VAL A 137 -29.45 -30.16 -17.26
N LYS A 138 -28.79 -30.21 -18.43
CA LYS A 138 -27.53 -30.95 -18.62
C LYS A 138 -26.41 -30.48 -17.69
N GLU A 139 -26.51 -29.25 -17.20
CA GLU A 139 -25.45 -28.61 -16.42
C GLU A 139 -25.64 -28.72 -14.91
N TYR A 140 -26.89 -28.81 -14.43
CA TYR A 140 -27.24 -28.74 -13.01
C TYR A 140 -27.80 -30.06 -12.45
N GLY A 141 -28.12 -31.03 -13.32
CA GLY A 141 -28.98 -32.17 -12.95
C GLY A 141 -30.45 -31.75 -12.88
N SER A 142 -31.36 -32.72 -12.73
CA SER A 142 -32.79 -32.42 -12.58
C SER A 142 -33.38 -33.00 -11.30
N VAL A 143 -34.33 -32.28 -10.72
CA VAL A 143 -35.05 -32.66 -9.51
C VAL A 143 -36.45 -33.13 -9.89
N MET A 144 -36.83 -34.32 -9.42
CA MET A 144 -38.15 -34.88 -9.67
C MET A 144 -39.10 -34.56 -8.52
N LEU A 145 -40.28 -34.05 -8.86
CA LEU A 145 -41.33 -33.71 -7.91
C LEU A 145 -42.56 -34.61 -8.09
N THR A 146 -43.20 -34.97 -6.98
CA THR A 146 -44.57 -35.50 -6.93
C THR A 146 -45.39 -34.65 -5.98
N GLY A 147 -46.23 -33.77 -6.52
CA GLY A 147 -46.73 -32.62 -5.76
C GLY A 147 -45.55 -31.74 -5.35
N ASP A 148 -45.46 -31.41 -4.06
CA ASP A 148 -44.37 -30.61 -3.50
C ASP A 148 -43.22 -31.47 -2.94
N LYS A 149 -43.37 -32.80 -2.90
CA LYS A 149 -42.35 -33.72 -2.38
C LYS A 149 -41.31 -34.02 -3.45
N ILE A 150 -40.03 -33.92 -3.07
CA ILE A 150 -38.91 -34.32 -3.92
C ILE A 150 -38.71 -35.83 -3.80
N THR A 151 -38.77 -36.52 -4.94
CA THR A 151 -38.69 -37.99 -4.99
C THR A 151 -37.35 -38.49 -5.49
N ASP A 152 -36.66 -37.75 -6.36
CA ASP A 152 -35.40 -38.19 -6.94
C ASP A 152 -34.54 -37.03 -7.46
N PHE A 153 -33.23 -37.29 -7.57
CA PHE A 153 -32.23 -36.41 -8.17
C PHE A 153 -31.57 -37.14 -9.34
N LEU A 154 -31.84 -36.68 -10.56
CA LEU A 154 -31.28 -37.28 -11.76
C LEU A 154 -30.00 -36.53 -12.16
N GLU A 155 -28.85 -37.20 -12.07
CA GLU A 155 -27.61 -36.66 -12.62
C GLU A 155 -27.70 -36.59 -14.15
N LYS A 156 -27.38 -35.42 -14.71
CA LYS A 156 -27.11 -35.15 -16.14
C LYS A 156 -27.95 -35.99 -17.12
N SER A 157 -29.28 -35.90 -16.98
CA SER A 157 -30.24 -36.54 -17.89
C SER A 157 -30.13 -35.98 -19.33
N GLY A 158 -30.46 -36.80 -20.33
CA GLY A 158 -30.52 -36.40 -21.74
C GLY A 158 -31.68 -35.45 -22.11
N SER A 159 -32.59 -35.16 -21.16
CA SER A 159 -33.66 -34.18 -21.34
C SER A 159 -33.08 -32.75 -21.46
N PRO A 160 -33.60 -31.89 -22.35
CA PRO A 160 -33.15 -30.50 -22.44
C PRO A 160 -33.64 -29.67 -21.24
N SER A 161 -34.86 -29.90 -20.75
CA SER A 161 -35.49 -29.08 -19.70
C SER A 161 -35.93 -29.89 -18.47
N GLY A 162 -36.15 -29.18 -17.36
CA GLY A 162 -36.59 -29.74 -16.08
C GLY A 162 -36.39 -28.76 -14.91
N LEU A 163 -36.58 -29.26 -13.69
CA LEU A 163 -36.40 -28.48 -12.46
C LEU A 163 -34.97 -28.59 -11.95
N VAL A 164 -34.35 -27.47 -11.58
CA VAL A 164 -32.99 -27.42 -11.06
C VAL A 164 -32.93 -26.71 -9.71
N ASN A 165 -31.97 -27.10 -8.89
CA ASN A 165 -31.71 -26.54 -7.57
C ASN A 165 -31.22 -25.08 -7.66
N ARG A 166 -31.88 -24.14 -6.94
CA ARG A 166 -31.51 -22.70 -6.92
C ARG A 166 -30.51 -22.32 -5.83
N GLY A 167 -30.05 -23.27 -5.02
CA GLY A 167 -29.05 -22.99 -3.99
C GLY A 167 -29.59 -22.29 -2.73
N ILE A 168 -30.90 -22.33 -2.50
CA ILE A 168 -31.53 -21.82 -1.27
C ILE A 168 -32.28 -22.97 -0.59
N TYR A 169 -31.99 -23.17 0.68
CA TYR A 169 -32.53 -24.24 1.50
C TYR A 169 -33.05 -23.71 2.84
N LEU A 170 -34.01 -24.42 3.42
CA LEU A 170 -34.50 -24.18 4.77
C LEU A 170 -34.51 -25.52 5.53
N PHE A 171 -33.81 -25.58 6.66
CA PHE A 171 -33.61 -26.81 7.42
C PHE A 171 -34.09 -26.67 8.86
N ASN A 172 -34.69 -27.76 9.36
CA ASN A 172 -34.94 -27.93 10.78
C ASN A 172 -33.68 -28.42 11.51
N PRO A 173 -33.44 -28.07 12.79
CA PRO A 173 -32.24 -28.45 13.53
C PRO A 173 -31.95 -29.97 13.57
N GLU A 174 -32.97 -30.80 13.45
CA GLU A 174 -32.83 -32.27 13.38
C GLU A 174 -31.97 -32.73 12.21
N ILE A 175 -31.81 -31.90 11.16
CA ILE A 175 -30.94 -32.18 10.01
C ILE A 175 -29.51 -32.52 10.45
N PHE A 176 -29.02 -31.92 11.53
CA PHE A 176 -27.66 -32.16 12.03
C PHE A 176 -27.42 -33.60 12.47
N LYS A 177 -28.48 -34.39 12.75
CA LYS A 177 -28.38 -35.82 13.07
C LYS A 177 -28.09 -36.67 11.82
N GLN A 178 -28.42 -36.16 10.64
CA GLN A 178 -28.18 -36.82 9.34
C GLN A 178 -26.77 -36.56 8.81
N ILE A 179 -26.02 -35.63 9.41
CA ILE A 179 -24.68 -35.23 8.95
C ILE A 179 -23.63 -35.67 9.98
N PRO A 180 -22.74 -36.63 9.66
CA PRO A 180 -21.69 -37.07 10.56
C PRO A 180 -20.68 -35.95 10.86
N GLU A 181 -20.28 -35.82 12.12
CA GLU A 181 -19.31 -34.82 12.57
C GLU A 181 -17.90 -35.10 12.03
N GLY A 182 -17.19 -34.04 11.63
CA GLY A 182 -15.80 -34.10 11.15
C GLY A 182 -15.59 -34.84 9.82
N LYS A 183 -16.65 -35.20 9.10
CA LYS A 183 -16.57 -35.90 7.81
C LYS A 183 -16.89 -35.00 6.64
N LYS A 184 -16.28 -35.32 5.49
CA LYS A 184 -16.63 -34.71 4.22
C LYS A 184 -17.99 -35.21 3.75
N VAL A 185 -18.95 -34.31 3.56
CA VAL A 185 -20.32 -34.63 3.13
C VAL A 185 -20.78 -33.60 2.09
N SER A 186 -21.34 -34.07 0.96
CA SER A 186 -22.01 -33.20 -0.02
C SER A 186 -23.53 -33.20 0.19
N LEU A 187 -24.13 -32.01 0.13
CA LEU A 187 -25.58 -31.86 0.14
C LEU A 187 -26.22 -32.58 -1.06
N GLU A 188 -25.67 -32.35 -2.25
CA GLU A 188 -26.20 -32.77 -3.53
C GLU A 188 -26.04 -34.27 -3.77
N ASN A 189 -24.89 -34.83 -3.38
CA ASN A 189 -24.56 -36.23 -3.68
C ASN A 189 -24.97 -37.19 -2.57
N GLU A 190 -25.15 -36.70 -1.33
CA GLU A 190 -25.39 -37.56 -0.17
C GLU A 190 -26.63 -37.15 0.62
N LEU A 191 -26.70 -35.92 1.14
CA LEU A 191 -27.77 -35.54 2.07
C LEU A 191 -29.15 -35.49 1.39
N PHE A 192 -29.29 -34.74 0.30
CA PHE A 192 -30.58 -34.58 -0.39
C PHE A 192 -31.11 -35.91 -0.96
N PRO A 193 -30.30 -36.76 -1.64
CA PRO A 193 -30.77 -38.08 -2.07
C PRO A 193 -31.23 -38.99 -0.93
N ASN A 194 -30.61 -38.87 0.27
CA ASN A 194 -31.05 -39.61 1.45
C ASN A 194 -32.40 -39.10 1.98
N LEU A 195 -32.58 -37.78 2.08
CA LEU A 195 -33.83 -37.17 2.56
C LEU A 195 -35.00 -37.40 1.59
N ALA A 196 -34.74 -37.36 0.28
CA ALA A 196 -35.74 -37.68 -0.74
C ALA A 196 -36.25 -39.12 -0.59
N ARG A 197 -35.35 -40.09 -0.37
CA ARG A 197 -35.72 -41.49 -0.10
C ARG A 197 -36.49 -41.68 1.21
N GLN A 198 -36.21 -40.87 2.22
CA GLN A 198 -36.95 -40.86 3.49
C GLN A 198 -38.31 -40.15 3.35
N GLY A 199 -38.50 -39.35 2.30
CA GLY A 199 -39.69 -38.56 2.07
C GLY A 199 -39.77 -37.29 2.91
N ASP A 200 -38.62 -36.79 3.37
CA ASP A 200 -38.47 -35.63 4.27
C ASP A 200 -37.99 -34.35 3.56
N LEU A 201 -37.98 -34.37 2.22
CA LEU A 201 -37.50 -33.27 1.39
C LEU A 201 -38.59 -32.72 0.46
N TYR A 202 -38.76 -31.41 0.46
CA TYR A 202 -39.79 -30.71 -0.32
C TYR A 202 -39.20 -29.61 -1.20
N GLY A 203 -39.84 -29.33 -2.33
CA GLY A 203 -39.36 -28.35 -3.32
C GLY A 203 -40.40 -27.28 -3.62
N GLN A 204 -40.06 -26.01 -3.42
CA GLN A 204 -40.88 -24.89 -3.88
C GLN A 204 -40.37 -24.41 -5.25
N VAL A 205 -41.25 -24.38 -6.25
CA VAL A 205 -40.87 -23.87 -7.57
C VAL A 205 -41.04 -22.37 -7.62
N HIS A 206 -39.99 -21.66 -8.01
CA HIS A 206 -39.98 -20.22 -8.22
C HIS A 206 -39.55 -19.90 -9.65
N ASP A 207 -40.35 -19.06 -10.33
CA ASP A 207 -40.13 -18.68 -11.73
C ASP A 207 -39.49 -17.27 -11.88
N GLY A 208 -39.02 -16.67 -10.78
CA GLY A 208 -38.33 -15.38 -10.79
C GLY A 208 -36.85 -15.47 -11.17
N TYR A 209 -36.10 -14.40 -10.91
CA TYR A 209 -34.69 -14.27 -11.25
C TYR A 209 -33.82 -15.36 -10.61
N PHE A 210 -32.95 -16.00 -11.41
CA PHE A 210 -31.95 -16.95 -10.96
C PHE A 210 -30.63 -16.72 -11.67
N MET A 211 -29.52 -16.78 -10.94
CA MET A 211 -28.19 -16.78 -11.53
C MET A 211 -27.20 -17.55 -10.66
N ASP A 212 -26.26 -18.26 -11.28
CA ASP A 212 -25.03 -18.72 -10.65
C ASP A 212 -23.82 -17.96 -11.23
N ILE A 213 -22.86 -17.60 -10.38
CA ILE A 213 -21.61 -16.96 -10.83
C ILE A 213 -20.52 -18.01 -11.11
N GLY A 214 -20.90 -19.25 -11.47
CA GLY A 214 -19.98 -20.37 -11.64
C GLY A 214 -19.05 -20.30 -12.82
N ARG A 215 -19.36 -19.45 -13.81
CA ARG A 215 -18.65 -19.39 -15.09
C ARG A 215 -18.50 -17.95 -15.57
N PRO A 216 -17.54 -17.67 -16.46
CA PRO A 216 -17.35 -16.35 -17.05
C PRO A 216 -18.62 -15.77 -17.70
N GLU A 217 -19.37 -16.58 -18.43
CA GLU A 217 -20.55 -16.12 -19.18
C GLU A 217 -21.70 -15.74 -18.25
N THR A 218 -21.93 -16.53 -17.21
CA THR A 218 -23.00 -16.27 -16.24
C THR A 218 -22.64 -15.13 -15.29
N TYR A 219 -21.35 -15.00 -14.94
CA TYR A 219 -20.81 -13.86 -14.22
C TYR A 219 -21.01 -12.54 -15.00
N GLU A 220 -20.63 -12.49 -16.28
CA GLU A 220 -20.82 -11.29 -17.10
C GLU A 220 -22.31 -10.98 -17.29
N ARG A 221 -23.16 -11.99 -17.47
CA ARG A 221 -24.61 -11.78 -17.53
C ARG A 221 -25.15 -11.16 -16.24
N PHE A 222 -24.73 -11.63 -15.07
CA PHE A 222 -25.14 -11.06 -13.78
C PHE A 222 -24.68 -9.60 -13.65
N ARG A 223 -23.45 -9.31 -14.06
CA ARG A 223 -22.91 -7.94 -14.11
C ARG A 223 -23.78 -7.04 -14.98
N GLN A 224 -24.12 -7.48 -16.19
CA GLN A 224 -24.99 -6.74 -17.11
C GLN A 224 -26.41 -6.52 -16.56
N ASP A 225 -26.99 -7.53 -15.91
CA ASP A 225 -28.32 -7.39 -15.28
C ASP A 225 -28.30 -6.36 -14.15
N PHE A 226 -27.21 -6.31 -13.37
CA PHE A 226 -27.05 -5.29 -12.34
C PHE A 226 -26.79 -3.90 -12.93
N LEU A 227 -26.00 -3.79 -14.00
CA LEU A 227 -25.78 -2.53 -14.73
C LEU A 227 -27.10 -1.91 -15.24
N LYS A 228 -28.07 -2.73 -15.65
CA LYS A 228 -29.40 -2.24 -16.02
C LYS A 228 -30.15 -1.61 -14.86
N LYS A 229 -29.98 -2.11 -13.62
CA LYS A 229 -30.58 -1.52 -12.42
C LYS A 229 -30.01 -0.14 -12.10
N LEU A 230 -28.78 0.13 -12.55
CA LEU A 230 -28.11 1.43 -12.40
C LEU A 230 -28.55 2.45 -13.46
N GLN A 231 -29.48 2.10 -14.35
CA GLN A 231 -29.96 2.99 -15.42
C GLN A 231 -31.40 3.42 -15.18
N THR A 232 -31.69 4.69 -15.47
CA THR A 232 -33.07 5.20 -15.55
C THR A 232 -33.19 6.23 -16.67
N THR A 233 -34.42 6.50 -17.08
CA THR A 233 -34.76 7.56 -18.04
C THR A 233 -34.82 8.94 -17.38
N ASP A 234 -34.62 9.97 -18.19
CA ASP A 234 -34.66 11.39 -17.80
C ASP A 234 -36.05 11.93 -17.48
N ASN A 235 -37.13 11.20 -17.79
CA ASN A 235 -38.51 11.60 -17.49
C ASN A 235 -38.91 11.48 -16.01
N ARG A 236 -38.04 10.95 -15.15
CA ARG A 236 -38.30 10.79 -13.71
C ARG A 236 -38.01 12.06 -12.91
N THR A 237 -38.60 12.14 -11.73
CA THR A 237 -38.30 13.17 -10.72
C THR A 237 -37.01 12.85 -9.95
N VAL A 238 -36.40 13.85 -9.32
CA VAL A 238 -35.26 13.66 -8.41
C VAL A 238 -35.63 12.71 -7.26
N ARG A 239 -36.85 12.78 -6.72
CA ARG A 239 -37.37 11.88 -5.69
C ARG A 239 -37.41 10.43 -6.14
N GLU A 240 -37.86 10.18 -7.36
CA GLU A 240 -37.87 8.82 -7.93
C GLU A 240 -36.45 8.30 -8.17
N ALA A 241 -35.54 9.16 -8.64
CA ALA A 241 -34.13 8.79 -8.78
C ALA A 241 -33.47 8.46 -7.43
N MET A 242 -33.76 9.23 -6.37
CA MET A 242 -33.33 8.95 -5.00
C MET A 242 -33.85 7.60 -4.51
N LYS A 243 -35.11 7.25 -4.80
CA LYS A 243 -35.66 5.92 -4.47
C LYS A 243 -34.90 4.81 -5.19
N ILE A 244 -34.52 5.00 -6.44
CA ILE A 244 -33.73 4.00 -7.20
C ILE A 244 -32.34 3.84 -6.58
N LEU A 245 -31.67 4.95 -6.24
CA LEU A 245 -30.36 4.93 -5.56
C LEU A 245 -30.45 4.18 -4.22
N ASP A 246 -31.48 4.49 -3.42
CA ASP A 246 -31.71 3.87 -2.11
C ASP A 246 -32.05 2.38 -2.22
N LEU A 247 -32.99 2.01 -3.11
CA LEU A 247 -33.41 0.63 -3.35
C LEU A 247 -32.26 -0.24 -3.88
N ASN A 248 -31.39 0.31 -4.74
CA ASN A 248 -30.27 -0.42 -5.31
C ASN A 248 -28.98 -0.30 -4.49
N ARG A 249 -28.99 0.45 -3.37
CA ARG A 249 -27.82 0.71 -2.50
C ARG A 249 -26.58 1.09 -3.31
N THR A 250 -26.76 2.00 -4.25
CA THR A 250 -25.73 2.46 -5.19
C THR A 250 -25.54 3.97 -5.07
N ASP A 251 -24.28 4.40 -5.20
CA ASP A 251 -23.91 5.81 -5.20
C ASP A 251 -24.00 6.42 -6.62
N LEU A 252 -24.41 5.65 -7.63
CA LEU A 252 -24.43 6.09 -9.03
C LEU A 252 -25.71 5.66 -9.75
N LEU A 253 -26.32 6.63 -10.43
CA LEU A 253 -27.40 6.40 -11.37
C LEU A 253 -27.05 7.02 -12.73
N LEU A 254 -27.14 6.22 -13.78
CA LEU A 254 -26.94 6.62 -15.16
C LEU A 254 -28.27 7.02 -15.78
N ILE A 255 -28.37 8.28 -16.21
CA ILE A 255 -29.58 8.80 -16.87
C ILE A 255 -29.43 8.59 -18.37
N THR A 256 -30.34 7.84 -18.98
CA THR A 256 -30.30 7.48 -20.40
C THR A 256 -31.52 7.98 -21.16
N CYS A 257 -31.36 8.15 -22.48
CA CYS A 257 -32.50 8.24 -23.38
C CYS A 257 -33.12 6.85 -23.60
N PRO A 258 -34.37 6.78 -24.10
CA PRO A 258 -35.03 5.51 -24.45
C PRO A 258 -34.24 4.64 -25.44
N ASP A 259 -33.33 5.23 -26.23
CA ASP A 259 -32.45 4.53 -27.18
C ASP A 259 -31.13 4.02 -26.55
N GLY A 260 -30.97 4.16 -25.23
CA GLY A 260 -29.84 3.66 -24.44
C GLY A 260 -28.65 4.62 -24.35
N LYS A 261 -28.72 5.83 -24.94
CA LYS A 261 -27.62 6.80 -24.90
C LYS A 261 -27.53 7.49 -23.54
N LEU A 262 -26.31 7.63 -23.02
CA LEU A 262 -26.07 8.33 -21.75
C LEU A 262 -26.35 9.84 -21.92
N GLN A 263 -27.23 10.38 -21.09
CA GLN A 263 -27.58 11.81 -21.02
C GLN A 263 -26.90 12.52 -19.85
N GLY A 264 -26.62 11.79 -18.76
CA GLY A 264 -25.94 12.33 -17.60
C GLY A 264 -25.83 11.33 -16.47
N VAL A 265 -25.18 11.75 -15.39
CA VAL A 265 -25.06 10.95 -14.16
C VAL A 265 -25.64 11.68 -12.97
N LEU A 266 -26.11 10.91 -12.01
CA LEU A 266 -26.63 11.39 -10.74
C LEU A 266 -26.03 10.56 -9.59
N ASN A 267 -25.70 11.24 -8.50
CA ASN A 267 -25.27 10.64 -7.24
C ASN A 267 -25.74 11.51 -6.07
N ASP A 268 -25.62 10.99 -4.84
CA ASP A 268 -26.07 11.71 -3.64
C ASP A 268 -25.43 13.08 -3.47
N ASN A 269 -24.16 13.25 -3.84
CA ASN A 269 -23.49 14.54 -3.77
C ASN A 269 -24.04 15.55 -4.78
N ILE A 270 -24.36 15.10 -5.99
CA ILE A 270 -24.98 15.90 -7.04
C ILE A 270 -26.38 16.33 -6.61
N ILE A 271 -27.19 15.39 -6.10
CA ILE A 271 -28.54 15.66 -5.60
C ILE A 271 -28.46 16.63 -4.42
N ARG A 272 -27.61 16.37 -3.43
CA ARG A 272 -27.41 17.26 -2.27
C ARG A 272 -27.04 18.67 -2.71
N ARG A 273 -26.10 18.82 -3.65
CA ARG A 273 -25.70 20.14 -4.17
C ARG A 273 -26.85 20.83 -4.92
N TYR A 274 -27.63 20.09 -5.70
CA TYR A 274 -28.81 20.61 -6.40
C TYR A 274 -29.84 21.18 -5.41
N LEU A 275 -30.17 20.43 -4.36
CA LEU A 275 -31.12 20.84 -3.32
C LEU A 275 -30.63 22.05 -2.51
N ILE A 276 -29.34 22.09 -2.15
CA ILE A 276 -28.74 23.24 -1.45
C ILE A 276 -28.85 24.53 -2.29
N ASN A 277 -28.81 24.41 -3.61
CA ASN A 277 -28.93 25.54 -4.53
C ASN A 277 -30.39 25.89 -4.89
N GLY A 278 -31.37 25.39 -4.14
CA GLY A 278 -32.78 25.73 -4.30
C GLY A 278 -33.56 24.86 -5.29
N GLY A 279 -32.99 23.74 -5.74
CA GLY A 279 -33.72 22.74 -6.53
C GLY A 279 -34.72 21.95 -5.68
N ASP A 280 -35.75 21.38 -6.33
CA ASP A 280 -36.82 20.63 -5.67
C ASP A 280 -36.76 19.13 -6.01
N VAL A 281 -37.16 18.27 -5.06
CA VAL A 281 -37.15 16.81 -5.24
C VAL A 281 -38.21 16.32 -6.24
N ASP A 282 -39.27 17.08 -6.46
CA ASP A 282 -40.35 16.76 -7.41
C ASP A 282 -40.06 17.30 -8.81
N GLU A 283 -38.94 18.00 -9.00
CA GLU A 283 -38.46 18.40 -10.32
C GLU A 283 -37.83 17.24 -11.08
N ASN A 284 -37.80 17.39 -12.41
CA ASN A 284 -37.24 16.39 -13.31
C ASN A 284 -35.72 16.20 -13.12
N VAL A 285 -35.27 14.95 -13.14
CA VAL A 285 -33.88 14.55 -12.88
C VAL A 285 -32.87 15.20 -13.84
N SER A 286 -33.29 15.58 -15.06
CA SER A 286 -32.45 16.28 -16.03
C SER A 286 -31.97 17.67 -15.58
N LYS A 287 -32.62 18.27 -14.57
CA LYS A 287 -32.18 19.53 -13.94
C LYS A 287 -31.09 19.33 -12.89
N ALA A 288 -31.06 18.15 -12.25
CA ALA A 288 -30.09 17.83 -11.19
C ALA A 288 -28.83 17.14 -11.72
N MET A 289 -28.94 16.36 -12.80
CA MET A 289 -27.84 15.53 -13.31
C MET A 289 -26.66 16.33 -13.88
N VAL A 290 -25.47 15.72 -13.87
CA VAL A 290 -24.30 16.22 -14.59
C VAL A 290 -24.36 15.73 -16.04
N LYS A 291 -24.56 16.65 -16.99
CA LYS A 291 -24.70 16.35 -18.43
C LYS A 291 -23.37 16.23 -19.17
N HIS A 292 -22.35 16.98 -18.73
CA HIS A 292 -21.03 16.98 -19.33
C HIS A 292 -20.05 16.24 -18.44
N LEU A 293 -19.80 14.99 -18.78
CA LEU A 293 -18.83 14.15 -18.09
C LEU A 293 -17.45 14.40 -18.69
N GLU A 294 -16.55 15.00 -17.91
CA GLU A 294 -15.14 15.16 -18.30
C GLU A 294 -14.40 13.82 -18.37
N LYS A 295 -14.92 12.79 -17.70
CA LYS A 295 -14.29 11.47 -17.54
C LYS A 295 -15.28 10.37 -17.94
N ILE A 296 -15.11 9.88 -19.16
CA ILE A 296 -15.85 8.76 -19.78
C ILE A 296 -14.81 7.81 -20.40
N GLY A 297 -15.01 6.51 -20.27
CA GLY A 297 -14.25 5.52 -21.02
C GLY A 297 -14.96 5.13 -22.32
N ARG A 298 -14.23 4.49 -23.23
CA ARG A 298 -14.78 4.01 -24.51
C ARG A 298 -14.39 2.57 -24.77
N THR A 299 -15.26 1.83 -25.45
CA THR A 299 -14.94 0.48 -25.94
C THR A 299 -13.81 0.47 -26.96
N SER A 300 -13.57 1.60 -27.63
CA SER A 300 -12.44 1.81 -28.54
C SER A 300 -11.11 2.13 -27.84
N TYR A 301 -11.12 2.43 -26.53
CA TYR A 301 -9.91 2.61 -25.75
C TYR A 301 -9.39 1.26 -25.24
N SER A 302 -8.08 1.13 -25.09
CA SER A 302 -7.47 0.00 -24.42
C SER A 302 -7.87 -0.07 -22.94
N ASP A 303 -7.69 -1.24 -22.32
CA ASP A 303 -7.95 -1.43 -20.89
C ASP A 303 -7.11 -0.48 -20.03
N GLU A 304 -5.85 -0.26 -20.40
CA GLU A 304 -4.93 0.65 -19.69
C GLU A 304 -5.37 2.12 -19.80
N GLU A 305 -5.84 2.55 -20.97
CA GLU A 305 -6.37 3.90 -21.15
C GLU A 305 -7.61 4.15 -20.31
N ASN A 306 -8.59 3.23 -20.35
CA ASN A 306 -9.78 3.31 -19.51
C ASN A 306 -9.43 3.27 -18.02
N PHE A 307 -8.46 2.45 -17.62
CA PHE A 307 -7.98 2.38 -16.24
C PHE A 307 -7.30 3.68 -15.78
N ASN A 308 -6.47 4.30 -16.61
CA ASN A 308 -5.84 5.58 -16.29
C ASN A 308 -6.87 6.70 -16.12
N ILE A 309 -7.94 6.70 -16.92
CA ILE A 309 -9.05 7.64 -16.74
C ILE A 309 -9.74 7.40 -15.39
N LEU A 310 -10.00 6.15 -15.01
CA LEU A 310 -10.59 5.79 -13.72
C LEU A 310 -9.70 6.23 -12.54
N LEU A 311 -8.38 6.02 -12.64
CA LEU A 311 -7.40 6.44 -11.63
C LEU A 311 -7.24 7.95 -11.50
N SER A 312 -7.69 8.74 -12.48
CA SER A 312 -7.61 10.21 -12.44
C SER A 312 -8.55 10.84 -11.39
N GLY A 313 -9.29 10.03 -10.61
CA GLY A 313 -10.06 10.48 -9.45
C GLY A 313 -11.58 10.26 -9.57
N THR A 314 -12.04 9.29 -10.37
CA THR A 314 -13.46 8.89 -10.41
C THR A 314 -13.66 7.52 -9.77
N ARG A 315 -14.71 7.38 -8.94
CA ARG A 315 -15.07 6.09 -8.31
C ARG A 315 -15.70 5.11 -9.29
N HIS A 316 -16.35 5.64 -10.32
CA HIS A 316 -17.03 4.89 -11.36
C HIS A 316 -16.74 5.55 -12.70
N LEU A 317 -16.45 4.75 -13.72
CA LEU A 317 -16.22 5.21 -15.07
C LEU A 317 -17.21 4.52 -16.01
N PRO A 318 -18.25 5.24 -16.50
CA PRO A 318 -19.09 4.73 -17.58
C PRO A 318 -18.25 4.51 -18.85
N ILE A 319 -18.37 3.34 -19.45
CA ILE A 319 -17.76 2.97 -20.73
C ILE A 319 -18.83 3.04 -21.80
N LEU A 320 -18.62 3.87 -22.81
CA LEU A 320 -19.56 4.03 -23.91
C LEU A 320 -19.10 3.30 -25.17
N ASP A 321 -20.07 2.76 -25.91
CA ASP A 321 -19.84 2.32 -27.29
C ASP A 321 -19.66 3.52 -28.24
N ASP A 322 -19.32 3.25 -29.50
CA ASP A 322 -19.11 4.29 -30.51
C ASP A 322 -20.40 5.10 -30.82
N ASN A 323 -21.58 4.60 -30.42
CA ASN A 323 -22.86 5.28 -30.57
C ASN A 323 -23.28 6.08 -29.32
N GLY A 324 -22.45 6.11 -28.27
CA GLY A 324 -22.71 6.81 -27.01
C GLY A 324 -23.66 6.06 -26.06
N ARG A 325 -23.89 4.77 -26.28
CA ARG A 325 -24.66 3.90 -25.37
C ARG A 325 -23.76 3.31 -24.31
N ILE A 326 -24.32 3.04 -23.13
CA ILE A 326 -23.57 2.42 -22.03
C ILE A 326 -23.26 0.98 -22.41
N ALA A 327 -21.98 0.69 -22.60
CA ALA A 327 -21.47 -0.65 -22.83
C ALA A 327 -21.11 -1.33 -21.50
N ASP A 328 -20.50 -0.57 -20.57
CA ASP A 328 -20.03 -1.09 -19.29
C ASP A 328 -19.87 0.04 -18.26
N ILE A 329 -19.61 -0.30 -17.00
CA ILE A 329 -19.12 0.62 -15.97
C ILE A 329 -17.92 -0.03 -15.30
N ARG A 330 -16.78 0.67 -15.28
CA ARG A 330 -15.63 0.26 -14.48
C ARG A 330 -15.72 0.88 -13.10
N PHE A 331 -15.58 0.03 -12.08
CA PHE A 331 -15.59 0.46 -10.69
C PHE A 331 -14.15 0.54 -10.19
N HIS A 332 -13.82 1.64 -9.52
CA HIS A 332 -12.46 1.85 -8.99
C HIS A 332 -12.01 0.67 -8.11
N ASN A 333 -12.92 0.11 -7.32
CA ASN A 333 -12.67 -1.05 -6.47
C ASN A 333 -12.45 -2.36 -7.28
N GLU A 334 -13.11 -2.51 -8.44
CA GLU A 334 -12.93 -3.67 -9.34
C GLU A 334 -11.53 -3.75 -9.93
N GLU A 335 -10.99 -2.62 -10.35
CA GLU A 335 -9.71 -2.59 -11.06
C GLU A 335 -8.51 -2.62 -10.11
N ILE A 336 -8.68 -2.12 -8.88
CA ILE A 336 -7.62 -2.12 -7.85
C ILE A 336 -7.44 -3.49 -7.19
N GLU A 337 -8.51 -4.29 -7.05
CA GLU A 337 -8.39 -5.66 -6.52
C GLU A 337 -7.80 -6.64 -7.55
N VAL A 338 -7.94 -6.36 -8.86
CA VAL A 338 -7.44 -7.22 -9.95
C VAL A 338 -5.96 -6.97 -10.26
N GLN A 339 -5.43 -5.78 -9.99
CA GLN A 339 -3.99 -5.48 -10.08
C GLN A 339 -3.44 -5.11 -8.71
N LYS A 340 -2.66 -6.00 -8.10
CA LYS A 340 -1.82 -5.69 -6.93
C LYS A 340 -1.12 -4.35 -7.19
N LEU A 341 -1.50 -3.33 -6.43
CA LEU A 341 -0.99 -1.99 -6.63
C LEU A 341 0.54 -2.02 -6.60
N PRO A 342 1.23 -1.25 -7.47
CA PRO A 342 2.68 -1.32 -7.60
C PRO A 342 3.37 -1.22 -6.24
N VAL A 343 4.26 -2.18 -5.97
CA VAL A 343 5.12 -2.18 -4.78
C VAL A 343 6.55 -2.02 -5.23
N VAL A 344 7.26 -1.11 -4.59
CA VAL A 344 8.70 -0.94 -4.76
C VAL A 344 9.40 -1.14 -3.42
N ARG A 345 10.61 -1.68 -3.48
CA ARG A 345 11.54 -1.71 -2.37
C ARG A 345 12.76 -0.90 -2.74
N GLY A 346 13.39 -0.31 -1.74
CA GLY A 346 14.59 0.44 -1.98
C GLY A 346 15.54 0.42 -0.81
N LYS A 347 16.80 0.73 -1.11
CA LYS A 347 17.80 1.05 -0.11
C LYS A 347 18.78 2.08 -0.64
N VAL A 348 19.28 2.89 0.27
CA VAL A 348 20.26 3.94 0.00
C VAL A 348 21.36 3.85 1.06
N PRO A 349 22.64 3.91 0.69
CA PRO A 349 23.70 3.86 1.68
C PRO A 349 23.80 5.16 2.49
N LEU A 350 24.31 5.01 3.70
CA LEU A 350 24.81 6.09 4.54
C LEU A 350 26.25 6.45 4.13
N ARG A 351 26.76 7.57 4.65
CA ARG A 351 28.05 8.12 4.23
C ARG A 351 28.93 8.61 5.36
N ILE A 352 30.22 8.54 5.12
CA ILE A 352 31.25 9.21 5.92
C ILE A 352 31.96 10.27 5.06
N SER A 353 32.33 11.40 5.66
CA SER A 353 33.10 12.45 4.98
C SER A 353 34.49 12.58 5.60
N PHE A 354 35.53 12.56 4.76
CA PHE A 354 36.90 12.73 5.24
C PHE A 354 37.21 14.21 5.45
N ALA A 355 37.03 15.05 4.45
CA ALA A 355 37.33 16.49 4.55
C ALA A 355 36.49 17.33 3.58
N GLY A 356 36.53 18.65 3.78
CA GLY A 356 35.87 19.63 2.91
C GLY A 356 34.41 19.97 3.27
N GLY A 357 33.79 19.23 4.20
CA GLY A 357 32.44 19.55 4.65
C GLY A 357 32.34 20.95 5.25
N GLY A 358 31.30 21.70 4.86
CA GLY A 358 31.14 23.13 5.15
C GLY A 358 31.54 24.00 3.95
N THR A 359 32.41 23.52 3.05
CA THR A 359 32.71 24.22 1.80
C THR A 359 31.62 23.99 0.74
N ASP A 360 30.72 23.04 0.96
CA ASP A 360 29.57 22.69 0.11
C ASP A 360 28.30 23.49 0.43
N ILE A 361 28.41 24.53 1.25
CA ILE A 361 27.30 25.42 1.61
C ILE A 361 27.24 26.60 0.61
N PRO A 362 26.04 26.98 0.09
CA PRO A 362 25.89 27.98 -0.98
C PRO A 362 26.64 29.29 -0.77
N TYR A 363 26.55 29.90 0.42
CA TYR A 363 27.20 31.18 0.70
C TYR A 363 28.73 31.16 0.53
N PHE A 364 29.35 29.98 0.58
CA PHE A 364 30.79 29.82 0.39
C PHE A 364 31.13 29.39 -1.05
N PHE A 365 30.55 28.29 -1.54
CA PHE A 365 30.97 27.74 -2.83
C PHE A 365 30.59 28.61 -4.02
N GLU A 366 29.53 29.41 -3.92
CA GLU A 366 29.13 30.30 -5.03
C GLU A 366 30.22 31.34 -5.35
N LYS A 367 31.01 31.73 -4.35
CA LYS A 367 32.07 32.74 -4.46
C LYS A 367 33.46 32.13 -4.61
N TYR A 368 33.77 31.07 -3.86
CA TYR A 368 35.14 30.53 -3.74
C TYR A 368 35.31 29.11 -4.31
N GLY A 369 34.22 28.49 -4.76
CA GLY A 369 34.14 27.07 -5.03
C GLY A 369 34.31 26.20 -3.78
N GLY A 370 33.63 25.06 -3.73
CA GLY A 370 33.69 24.08 -2.65
C GLY A 370 34.31 22.77 -3.13
N VAL A 371 34.92 22.02 -2.21
CA VAL A 371 35.38 20.65 -2.51
C VAL A 371 35.12 19.74 -1.33
N VAL A 372 34.66 18.51 -1.58
CA VAL A 372 34.39 17.52 -0.54
C VAL A 372 34.90 16.16 -1.00
N ILE A 373 35.51 15.43 -0.06
CA ILE A 373 35.86 14.03 -0.25
C ILE A 373 35.14 13.15 0.77
N SER A 374 34.38 12.18 0.26
CA SER A 374 33.50 11.33 1.05
C SER A 374 33.33 9.96 0.41
N THR A 375 32.77 9.04 1.17
CA THR A 375 32.46 7.70 0.70
C THR A 375 31.21 7.13 1.38
N THR A 376 30.52 6.24 0.70
CA THR A 376 29.39 5.49 1.26
C THR A 376 29.84 4.23 2.01
N ILE A 377 29.02 3.80 2.96
CA ILE A 377 29.26 2.61 3.78
C ILE A 377 28.10 1.62 3.67
N ASP A 378 28.33 0.36 4.07
CA ASP A 378 27.36 -0.75 4.08
C ASP A 378 26.32 -0.66 5.22
N LYS A 379 25.85 0.55 5.47
CA LYS A 379 24.74 0.86 6.37
C LYS A 379 23.73 1.63 5.55
N TYR A 380 22.47 1.27 5.64
CA TYR A 380 21.45 1.76 4.71
C TYR A 380 20.23 2.33 5.44
N CYS A 381 19.56 3.26 4.76
CA CYS A 381 18.12 3.45 4.95
C CYS A 381 17.40 2.50 3.98
N HIS A 382 16.34 1.87 4.46
CA HIS A 382 15.50 0.93 3.71
C HIS A 382 14.08 1.44 3.60
N LEU A 383 13.45 1.17 2.46
CA LEU A 383 12.01 1.38 2.31
C LEU A 383 11.32 0.17 1.66
N THR A 384 10.04 0.03 1.99
CA THR A 384 9.04 -0.57 1.10
C THR A 384 7.92 0.44 0.90
N ALA A 385 7.58 0.76 -0.35
CA ALA A 385 6.44 1.60 -0.66
C ALA A 385 5.45 0.84 -1.54
N ALA A 386 4.19 0.82 -1.13
CA ALA A 386 3.09 0.30 -1.93
C ALA A 386 2.12 1.42 -2.27
N ARG A 387 1.69 1.48 -3.53
CA ARG A 387 0.65 2.43 -3.93
C ARG A 387 -0.68 2.05 -3.25
N ARG A 388 -1.46 3.06 -2.89
CA ARG A 388 -2.82 2.95 -2.37
C ARG A 388 -3.82 3.61 -3.31
N ALA A 389 -5.06 3.14 -3.22
CA ALA A 389 -6.20 3.69 -3.95
C ALA A 389 -6.76 4.98 -3.34
N ASP A 390 -6.64 5.14 -2.02
CA ASP A 390 -7.07 6.32 -1.30
C ASP A 390 -6.03 7.45 -1.38
N SER A 391 -6.37 8.63 -0.88
CA SER A 391 -5.44 9.77 -0.77
C SER A 391 -4.76 9.82 0.60
N LYS A 392 -4.28 8.66 1.09
CA LYS A 392 -3.63 8.59 2.40
C LYS A 392 -2.14 8.27 2.28
N LEU A 393 -1.35 8.85 3.15
CA LEU A 393 0.04 8.47 3.42
C LEU A 393 0.06 7.73 4.75
N VAL A 394 0.32 6.43 4.71
CA VAL A 394 0.49 5.59 5.90
C VAL A 394 1.98 5.34 6.08
N ILE A 395 2.53 5.71 7.23
CA ILE A 395 3.94 5.54 7.55
C ILE A 395 4.08 4.55 8.69
N GLU A 396 4.75 3.44 8.42
CA GLU A 396 5.21 2.48 9.42
C GLU A 396 6.73 2.61 9.55
N SER A 397 7.24 2.63 10.77
CA SER A 397 8.67 2.73 11.04
C SER A 397 9.01 2.06 12.35
N ASP A 398 10.22 1.51 12.42
CA ASP A 398 10.87 1.04 13.65
C ASP A 398 10.94 2.08 14.79
N MET A 399 10.71 3.37 14.51
CA MET A 399 10.65 4.45 15.50
C MET A 399 9.24 4.75 16.03
N LEU A 400 8.20 4.10 15.49
CA LEU A 400 6.81 4.29 15.88
C LEU A 400 6.26 3.04 16.57
N GLU A 401 5.44 3.22 17.61
CA GLU A 401 4.70 2.10 18.22
C GLU A 401 3.51 1.66 17.35
N ASN A 402 2.93 2.58 16.58
CA ASN A 402 1.80 2.34 15.68
C ASN A 402 2.01 3.11 14.37
N GLU A 403 1.38 2.65 13.29
CA GLU A 403 1.40 3.35 12.00
C GLU A 403 0.84 4.78 12.11
N LEU A 404 1.43 5.70 11.36
CA LEU A 404 0.97 7.07 11.22
C LEU A 404 0.15 7.21 9.95
N VAL A 405 -1.15 7.49 10.08
CA VAL A 405 -2.06 7.65 8.95
C VAL A 405 -2.35 9.13 8.71
N LEU A 406 -2.00 9.66 7.54
CA LEU A 406 -2.13 11.06 7.17
C LEU A 406 -2.97 11.24 5.89
N ASP A 407 -3.72 12.33 5.78
CA ASP A 407 -4.35 12.74 4.52
C ASP A 407 -3.34 13.51 3.67
N THR A 408 -3.14 13.08 2.43
CA THR A 408 -2.14 13.68 1.54
C THR A 408 -2.48 15.11 1.11
N LYS A 409 -3.73 15.56 1.34
CA LYS A 409 -4.17 16.94 1.04
C LYS A 409 -3.90 17.93 2.16
N ASP A 410 -3.62 17.46 3.39
CA ASP A 410 -3.37 18.31 4.56
C ASP A 410 -2.16 17.80 5.37
N LEU A 411 -1.00 17.74 4.72
CA LEU A 411 0.25 17.35 5.37
C LEU A 411 0.83 18.52 6.18
N LYS A 412 0.70 18.44 7.51
CA LYS A 412 1.26 19.43 8.44
C LYS A 412 2.63 19.02 8.95
N TYR A 413 3.54 19.99 9.07
CA TYR A 413 4.84 19.80 9.70
C TYR A 413 4.72 19.98 11.20
N ASP A 414 4.70 18.86 11.92
CA ASP A 414 4.44 18.78 13.37
C ASP A 414 5.61 18.16 14.14
N GLY A 415 6.75 17.95 13.46
CA GLY A 415 7.93 17.28 13.98
C GLY A 415 7.99 15.78 13.69
N ASN A 416 6.88 15.14 13.26
CA ASN A 416 6.83 13.71 12.98
C ASN A 416 6.97 13.45 11.48
N PHE A 417 8.09 12.85 11.07
CA PHE A 417 8.35 12.49 9.67
C PHE A 417 8.17 13.66 8.67
N ASP A 418 8.40 14.90 9.10
CA ASP A 418 8.23 16.10 8.27
C ASP A 418 9.03 16.05 6.96
N LEU A 419 10.19 15.39 6.96
CA LEU A 419 10.97 15.15 5.75
C LEU A 419 10.21 14.30 4.73
N VAL A 420 9.56 13.22 5.16
CA VAL A 420 8.76 12.37 4.28
C VAL A 420 7.55 13.15 3.75
N LYS A 421 6.88 13.92 4.62
CA LYS A 421 5.75 14.78 4.24
C LYS A 421 6.17 15.84 3.21
N ALA A 422 7.34 16.45 3.40
CA ALA A 422 7.91 17.42 2.48
C ALA A 422 8.27 16.79 1.13
N VAL A 423 8.87 15.59 1.11
CA VAL A 423 9.08 14.84 -0.14
C VAL A 423 7.74 14.63 -0.86
N PHE A 424 6.69 14.23 -0.14
CA PHE A 424 5.36 14.03 -0.71
C PHE A 424 4.79 15.32 -1.34
N ASN A 425 4.99 16.47 -0.69
CA ASN A 425 4.59 17.78 -1.22
C ASN A 425 5.39 18.24 -2.45
N VAL A 426 6.66 17.84 -2.57
CA VAL A 426 7.49 18.18 -3.74
C VAL A 426 7.22 17.25 -4.91
N VAL A 427 7.13 15.94 -4.67
CA VAL A 427 6.92 14.92 -5.71
C VAL A 427 5.46 14.90 -6.18
N LYS A 428 4.50 15.20 -5.29
CA LYS A 428 3.05 15.28 -5.55
C LYS A 428 2.49 14.04 -6.27
N PRO A 429 2.61 12.83 -5.70
CA PRO A 429 1.91 11.67 -6.23
C PRO A 429 0.39 11.89 -6.22
N ASN A 430 -0.27 11.43 -7.28
CA ASN A 430 -1.73 11.48 -7.43
C ASN A 430 -2.43 10.28 -6.78
N PHE A 431 -1.75 9.59 -5.88
CA PHE A 431 -2.19 8.38 -5.18
C PHE A 431 -1.70 8.40 -3.74
N GLY A 432 -2.34 7.62 -2.87
CA GLY A 432 -1.87 7.33 -1.53
C GLY A 432 -0.75 6.30 -1.53
N VAL A 433 -0.05 6.17 -0.40
CA VAL A 433 1.12 5.29 -0.27
C VAL A 433 1.16 4.67 1.13
N ASP A 434 1.36 3.36 1.19
CA ASP A 434 1.85 2.67 2.38
C ASP A 434 3.38 2.70 2.34
N LEU A 435 3.99 3.26 3.37
CA LEU A 435 5.43 3.49 3.45
C LEU A 435 5.99 2.83 4.71
N TYR A 436 6.68 1.71 4.53
CA TYR A 436 7.46 1.07 5.58
C TYR A 436 8.91 1.54 5.52
N LEU A 437 9.42 2.10 6.62
CA LEU A 437 10.77 2.64 6.76
C LEU A 437 11.56 1.89 7.82
N HIS A 438 12.82 1.58 7.50
CA HIS A 438 13.74 0.93 8.44
C HIS A 438 15.16 1.45 8.23
N ASN A 439 15.95 1.62 9.29
CA ASN A 439 17.33 2.10 9.19
C ASN A 439 18.29 1.19 9.94
N ASP A 440 19.43 0.84 9.32
CA ASP A 440 20.50 0.07 9.97
C ASP A 440 21.14 0.83 11.14
N VAL A 441 21.12 2.16 11.07
CA VAL A 441 21.65 3.06 12.10
C VAL A 441 20.57 4.09 12.42
N PRO A 442 20.25 4.32 13.71
CA PRO A 442 19.25 5.31 14.09
C PRO A 442 19.60 6.70 13.54
N PRO A 443 18.58 7.51 13.20
CA PRO A 443 18.81 8.81 12.57
C PRO A 443 19.54 9.79 13.50
N ARG A 444 19.99 10.92 12.93
CA ARG A 444 20.64 12.02 13.67
C ARG A 444 21.98 11.66 14.33
N ARG A 445 22.69 10.68 13.77
CA ARG A 445 24.04 10.27 14.23
C ARG A 445 25.20 10.78 13.35
N GLY A 446 24.94 11.70 12.42
CA GLY A 446 26.00 12.33 11.60
C GLY A 446 26.44 11.55 10.35
N LEU A 447 25.73 10.48 9.97
CA LEU A 447 26.03 9.64 8.80
C LEU A 447 25.24 10.00 7.53
N GLY A 448 24.55 11.15 7.51
CA GLY A 448 23.79 11.60 6.34
C GLY A 448 22.42 10.95 6.17
N SER A 449 21.88 10.33 7.24
CA SER A 449 20.63 9.58 7.20
C SER A 449 19.42 10.38 6.70
N SER A 450 19.32 11.68 7.02
CA SER A 450 18.19 12.50 6.56
C SER A 450 18.21 12.66 5.05
N ALA A 451 19.33 13.10 4.48
CA ALA A 451 19.49 13.27 3.04
C ALA A 451 19.32 11.94 2.29
N SER A 452 19.91 10.85 2.82
CA SER A 452 19.70 9.50 2.30
C SER A 452 18.22 9.13 2.26
N LEU A 453 17.48 9.33 3.36
CA LEU A 453 16.04 9.06 3.40
C LEU A 453 15.25 9.92 2.40
N ALA A 454 15.57 11.21 2.27
CA ALA A 454 14.94 12.10 1.29
C ALA A 454 15.14 11.61 -0.15
N VAL A 455 16.38 11.24 -0.50
CA VAL A 455 16.72 10.64 -1.80
C VAL A 455 15.91 9.36 -2.03
N LEU A 456 15.87 8.47 -1.03
CA LEU A 456 15.23 7.17 -1.16
C LEU A 456 13.70 7.28 -1.35
N VAL A 457 13.04 8.10 -0.55
CA VAL A 457 11.58 8.32 -0.67
C VAL A 457 11.26 9.03 -1.99
N THR A 458 12.06 10.03 -2.39
CA THR A 458 11.88 10.74 -3.67
C THR A 458 11.97 9.77 -4.85
N GLN A 459 13.00 8.91 -4.87
CA GLN A 459 13.19 7.93 -5.92
C GLN A 459 12.05 6.90 -5.95
N ALA A 460 11.59 6.44 -4.78
CA ALA A 460 10.52 5.45 -4.69
C ALA A 460 9.17 5.99 -5.16
N LEU A 461 8.81 7.20 -4.74
CA LEU A 461 7.58 7.84 -5.22
C LEU A 461 7.64 8.11 -6.73
N GLY A 462 8.80 8.50 -7.24
CA GLY A 462 9.03 8.61 -8.70
C GLY A 462 8.76 7.31 -9.42
N GLU A 463 9.38 6.20 -8.99
CA GLU A 463 9.19 4.90 -9.64
C GLU A 463 7.72 4.44 -9.59
N LEU A 464 7.02 4.66 -8.46
CA LEU A 464 5.58 4.37 -8.34
C LEU A 464 4.68 5.25 -9.24
N GLN A 465 5.14 6.45 -9.62
CA GLN A 465 4.50 7.31 -10.62
C GLN A 465 4.88 6.96 -12.06
N GLY A 466 5.80 6.01 -12.28
CA GLY A 466 6.38 5.75 -13.60
C GLY A 466 7.37 6.83 -14.06
N ARG A 467 7.87 7.67 -13.13
CA ARG A 467 8.88 8.71 -13.39
C ARG A 467 10.25 8.25 -12.92
N ARG A 468 11.19 8.14 -13.86
CA ARG A 468 12.61 7.94 -13.53
C ARG A 468 13.34 9.27 -13.41
N PHE A 469 14.02 9.46 -12.29
CA PHE A 469 14.97 10.55 -12.10
C PHE A 469 16.34 10.13 -12.64
N ASP A 470 17.02 11.05 -13.33
CA ASP A 470 18.47 10.97 -13.46
C ASP A 470 19.15 11.32 -12.12
N ASP A 471 20.43 10.97 -11.98
CA ASP A 471 21.14 11.09 -10.70
C ASP A 471 21.21 12.55 -10.21
N GLU A 472 21.42 13.52 -11.10
CA GLU A 472 21.49 14.93 -10.71
C GLU A 472 20.12 15.45 -10.29
N SER A 473 19.06 15.17 -11.07
CA SER A 473 17.71 15.62 -10.71
C SER A 473 17.19 14.96 -9.44
N LEU A 474 17.58 13.72 -9.14
CA LEU A 474 17.25 13.05 -7.89
C LEU A 474 17.91 13.76 -6.69
N ALA A 475 19.22 14.02 -6.78
CA ALA A 475 19.97 14.68 -5.71
C ALA A 475 19.47 16.11 -5.46
N GLU A 476 19.22 16.88 -6.53
CA GLU A 476 18.71 18.25 -6.41
C GLU A 476 17.27 18.30 -5.90
N THR A 477 16.42 17.35 -6.32
CA THR A 477 15.05 17.28 -5.78
C THR A 477 15.08 17.01 -4.28
N ALA A 478 15.90 16.05 -3.82
CA ALA A 478 16.04 15.76 -2.40
C ALA A 478 16.64 16.94 -1.61
N TYR A 479 17.57 17.71 -2.19
CA TYR A 479 18.10 18.92 -1.57
C TYR A 479 17.04 20.02 -1.45
N ARG A 480 16.26 20.24 -2.52
CA ARG A 480 15.18 21.25 -2.53
C ARG A 480 14.06 20.93 -1.53
N VAL A 481 13.77 19.66 -1.26
CA VAL A 481 12.84 19.28 -0.20
C VAL A 481 13.27 19.87 1.15
N GLU A 482 14.55 19.78 1.50
CA GLU A 482 15.05 20.30 2.78
C GLU A 482 15.04 21.84 2.81
N VAL A 483 15.44 22.47 1.70
CA VAL A 483 15.58 23.94 1.63
C VAL A 483 14.23 24.64 1.45
N ASP A 484 13.42 24.20 0.49
CA ASP A 484 12.22 24.91 0.06
C ASP A 484 11.04 24.63 1.03
N GLU A 485 10.86 23.39 1.46
CA GLU A 485 9.71 23.01 2.30
C GLU A 485 10.01 23.10 3.81
N LEU A 486 11.20 22.67 4.24
CA LEU A 486 11.56 22.60 5.66
C LEU A 486 12.40 23.79 6.14
N ASN A 487 12.83 24.67 5.22
CA ASN A 487 13.71 25.80 5.51
C ASN A 487 15.00 25.38 6.25
N ILE A 488 15.51 24.19 5.94
CA ILE A 488 16.77 23.65 6.46
C ILE A 488 17.87 24.02 5.46
N ARG A 489 18.65 25.05 5.79
CA ARG A 489 19.80 25.47 4.99
C ARG A 489 21.02 24.62 5.34
N GLY A 490 21.35 23.66 4.48
CA GLY A 490 22.48 22.76 4.61
C GLY A 490 23.44 22.81 3.43
N GLY A 491 24.47 21.95 3.46
CA GLY A 491 25.34 21.70 2.31
C GLY A 491 24.74 20.67 1.36
N LYS A 492 25.24 20.60 0.12
CA LYS A 492 24.73 19.70 -0.92
C LYS A 492 25.37 18.31 -0.92
N GLN A 493 26.44 18.06 -0.17
CA GLN A 493 27.23 16.82 -0.34
C GLN A 493 26.44 15.53 -0.05
N ASP A 494 25.50 15.57 0.90
CA ASP A 494 24.90 14.36 1.46
C ASP A 494 23.97 13.68 0.45
N GLN A 495 23.15 14.47 -0.25
CA GLN A 495 22.22 13.98 -1.27
C GLN A 495 22.98 13.39 -2.46
N TYR A 496 24.05 14.07 -2.91
CA TYR A 496 24.87 13.59 -4.01
C TYR A 496 25.57 12.27 -3.66
N VAL A 497 26.20 12.16 -2.50
CA VAL A 497 26.88 10.92 -2.12
C VAL A 497 25.90 9.76 -1.99
N ALA A 498 24.69 10.02 -1.47
CA ALA A 498 23.64 9.01 -1.36
C ALA A 498 23.18 8.49 -2.74
N VAL A 499 23.07 9.36 -3.74
CA VAL A 499 22.68 8.98 -5.11
C VAL A 499 23.80 8.23 -5.83
N PHE A 500 25.01 8.77 -5.86
CA PHE A 500 26.10 8.23 -6.67
C PHE A 500 26.78 7.01 -6.03
N GLY A 501 26.97 7.03 -4.70
CA GLY A 501 27.71 5.99 -3.98
C GLY A 501 29.21 5.93 -4.29
N GLY A 502 29.92 5.10 -3.53
CA GLY A 502 31.37 4.93 -3.63
C GLY A 502 32.17 6.11 -3.09
N PHE A 503 33.47 6.10 -3.38
CA PHE A 503 34.37 7.21 -3.07
C PHE A 503 34.20 8.32 -4.08
N ASN A 504 33.93 9.54 -3.61
CA ASN A 504 33.69 10.69 -4.46
C ASN A 504 34.56 11.87 -4.06
N TRP A 505 35.12 12.52 -5.08
CA TRP A 505 35.59 13.89 -5.02
C TRP A 505 34.54 14.77 -5.66
N MET A 506 33.99 15.71 -4.90
CA MET A 506 32.91 16.58 -5.35
C MET A 506 33.44 17.99 -5.44
N GLU A 507 33.22 18.63 -6.58
CA GLU A 507 33.53 20.04 -6.79
C GLU A 507 32.24 20.84 -6.93
N PHE A 508 32.11 21.87 -6.11
CA PHE A 508 31.04 22.85 -6.19
C PHE A 508 31.61 24.10 -6.84
N VAL A 509 31.28 24.32 -8.10
CA VAL A 509 31.83 25.41 -8.92
C VAL A 509 30.90 26.62 -8.86
N ASN A 510 31.46 27.82 -9.00
CA ASN A 510 30.71 29.07 -9.05
C ASN A 510 29.54 28.99 -10.05
N GLY A 511 28.37 29.49 -9.64
CA GLY A 511 27.14 29.41 -10.44
C GLY A 511 26.33 28.12 -10.27
N ASP A 512 26.46 27.44 -9.13
CA ASP A 512 25.73 26.22 -8.76
C ASP A 512 25.93 25.02 -9.72
N LYS A 513 27.12 24.94 -10.32
CA LYS A 513 27.54 23.77 -11.09
C LYS A 513 28.23 22.76 -10.16
N LYS A 514 27.76 21.52 -10.15
CA LYS A 514 28.33 20.44 -9.33
C LYS A 514 29.03 19.44 -10.24
N ILE A 515 30.26 19.03 -9.89
CA ILE A 515 31.00 18.03 -10.65
C ILE A 515 31.36 16.88 -9.71
N MET A 516 30.87 15.69 -10.07
CA MET A 516 31.10 14.46 -9.33
C MET A 516 32.24 13.69 -9.98
N HIS A 517 33.30 13.42 -9.22
CA HIS A 517 34.44 12.62 -9.65
C HIS A 517 34.52 11.33 -8.82
N PRO A 518 33.98 10.20 -9.32
CA PRO A 518 34.18 8.90 -8.69
C PRO A 518 35.67 8.56 -8.62
N LEU A 519 36.17 8.30 -7.41
CA LEU A 519 37.57 7.98 -7.17
C LEU A 519 37.79 6.48 -7.31
N ARG A 520 38.52 6.07 -8.35
CA ARG A 520 38.92 4.68 -8.58
C ARG A 520 40.18 4.36 -7.78
N LEU A 521 39.99 3.88 -6.55
CA LEU A 521 41.07 3.43 -5.69
C LEU A 521 41.41 1.95 -5.98
N LYS A 522 42.66 1.55 -5.72
CA LYS A 522 43.06 0.13 -5.78
C LYS A 522 42.40 -0.63 -4.63
N ASP A 523 42.03 -1.89 -4.84
CA ASP A 523 41.43 -2.72 -3.78
C ASP A 523 42.32 -2.79 -2.53
N SER A 524 43.63 -2.94 -2.72
CA SER A 524 44.60 -2.92 -1.61
C SER A 524 44.62 -1.58 -0.84
N THR A 525 44.39 -0.45 -1.53
CA THR A 525 44.27 0.85 -0.87
C THR A 525 42.98 0.92 -0.04
N ILE A 526 41.87 0.37 -0.56
CA ILE A 526 40.58 0.33 0.13
C ILE A 526 40.67 -0.56 1.38
N ASP A 527 41.26 -1.75 1.26
CA ASP A 527 41.44 -2.69 2.37
C ASP A 527 42.35 -2.11 3.47
N GLU A 528 43.47 -1.52 3.08
CA GLU A 528 44.39 -0.90 4.04
C GLU A 528 43.72 0.32 4.70
N LEU A 529 43.07 1.20 3.93
CA LEU A 529 42.30 2.32 4.47
C LEU A 529 41.25 1.84 5.49
N LYS A 530 40.54 0.76 5.19
CA LYS A 530 39.53 0.20 6.09
C LYS A 530 40.15 -0.28 7.40
N SER A 531 41.34 -0.90 7.35
CA SER A 531 42.05 -1.37 8.53
C SER A 531 42.46 -0.26 9.51
N HIS A 532 42.61 0.96 8.98
CA HIS A 532 42.96 2.17 9.73
C HIS A 532 41.77 2.90 10.35
N LEU A 533 40.52 2.58 9.98
CA LEU A 533 39.34 3.35 10.37
C LEU A 533 38.49 2.65 11.43
N THR A 534 38.10 3.41 12.45
CA THR A 534 37.12 2.99 13.46
C THR A 534 36.05 4.08 13.65
N LEU A 535 34.78 3.70 13.57
CA LEU A 535 33.65 4.59 13.90
C LEU A 535 33.22 4.36 15.35
N CYS A 536 33.09 5.45 16.11
CA CYS A 536 32.67 5.43 17.51
C CYS A 536 31.50 6.39 17.72
N TYR A 537 30.35 5.87 18.10
CA TYR A 537 29.20 6.67 18.48
C TYR A 537 29.47 7.31 19.84
N THR A 538 29.26 8.62 19.90
CA THR A 538 29.51 9.43 21.11
C THR A 538 28.40 9.29 22.16
N GLY A 539 27.31 8.59 21.87
CA GLY A 539 26.15 8.46 22.76
C GLY A 539 25.24 9.68 22.81
N SER A 540 25.52 10.72 22.00
CA SER A 540 24.69 11.93 21.88
C SER A 540 24.17 12.06 20.45
N GLN A 541 22.90 12.45 20.30
CA GLN A 541 22.33 12.81 18.99
C GLN A 541 22.79 14.19 18.54
N HIS A 542 22.76 14.44 17.23
CA HIS A 542 23.10 15.73 16.63
C HIS A 542 21.85 16.40 16.03
N TYR A 543 21.77 17.73 16.13
CA TYR A 543 20.74 18.55 15.49
C TYR A 543 21.41 19.50 14.50
N SER A 544 21.34 19.18 13.19
CA SER A 544 22.06 19.94 12.14
C SER A 544 21.57 21.38 11.96
N SER A 545 20.27 21.62 12.16
CA SER A 545 19.65 22.92 11.92
C SER A 545 20.19 24.03 12.82
N GLU A 546 20.53 23.74 14.08
CA GLU A 546 21.11 24.72 14.99
C GLU A 546 22.56 25.07 14.64
N GLN A 547 23.30 24.09 14.11
CA GLN A 547 24.70 24.26 13.76
C GLN A 547 24.89 25.02 12.46
N HIS A 548 24.06 24.76 11.45
CA HIS A 548 24.07 25.55 10.23
C HIS A 548 23.74 27.02 10.51
N LYS A 549 22.77 27.30 11.39
CA LYS A 549 22.48 28.67 11.85
C LYS A 549 23.67 29.30 12.58
N SER A 550 24.35 28.55 13.44
CA SER A 550 25.55 29.05 14.13
C SER A 550 26.70 29.35 13.15
N GLN A 551 26.91 28.51 12.14
CA GLN A 551 27.94 28.73 11.12
C GLN A 551 27.62 29.94 10.23
N GLU A 552 26.36 30.06 9.78
CA GLU A 552 25.89 31.22 9.01
C GLU A 552 26.06 32.52 9.81
N LYS A 553 25.69 32.50 11.10
CA LYS A 553 25.92 33.64 12.00
C LYS A 553 27.40 33.98 12.14
N SER A 554 28.25 32.98 12.34
CA SER A 554 29.71 33.20 12.47
C SER A 554 30.31 33.76 11.18
N PHE A 555 29.81 33.34 10.02
CA PHE A 555 30.21 33.86 8.72
C PHE A 555 29.80 35.33 8.53
N GLN A 556 28.60 35.71 9.00
CA GLN A 556 28.15 37.10 8.99
C GLN A 556 28.95 38.00 9.93
N GLU A 557 29.42 37.46 11.07
CA GLU A 557 30.20 38.20 12.07
C GLU A 557 31.68 38.38 11.66
N ASP A 558 32.32 37.36 11.06
CA ASP A 558 33.71 37.42 10.61
C ASP A 558 33.94 36.61 9.31
N GLU A 559 33.44 37.15 8.19
CA GLU A 559 33.55 36.54 6.86
C GLU A 559 35.02 36.19 6.51
N ALA A 560 35.96 37.08 6.81
CA ALA A 560 37.37 36.91 6.44
C ALA A 560 38.05 35.77 7.20
N GLN A 561 37.75 35.58 8.49
CA GLN A 561 38.30 34.47 9.26
C GLN A 561 37.65 33.14 8.87
N VAL A 562 36.33 33.09 8.77
CA VAL A 562 35.60 31.85 8.40
C VAL A 562 35.98 31.41 6.99
N THR A 563 36.08 32.34 6.04
CA THR A 563 36.51 32.05 4.66
C THR A 563 37.90 31.43 4.62
N ARG A 564 38.88 31.97 5.37
CA ARG A 564 40.24 31.40 5.44
C ARG A 564 40.22 29.98 5.99
N LYS A 565 39.43 29.72 7.03
CA LYS A 565 39.27 28.38 7.62
C LYS A 565 38.67 27.39 6.61
N LEU A 566 37.62 27.79 5.90
CA LEU A 566 36.98 26.97 4.87
C LEU A 566 37.89 26.72 3.66
N GLN A 567 38.64 27.71 3.20
CA GLN A 567 39.67 27.52 2.16
C GLN A 567 40.71 26.50 2.59
N SER A 568 41.17 26.59 3.84
CA SER A 568 42.12 25.64 4.40
C SER A 568 41.55 24.21 4.52
N LEU A 569 40.24 24.04 4.67
CA LEU A 569 39.58 22.73 4.57
C LEU A 569 39.59 22.17 3.15
N LYS A 570 39.58 23.03 2.11
CA LYS A 570 39.75 22.60 0.71
C LYS A 570 41.15 22.03 0.48
N ASP A 571 42.17 22.67 1.03
CA ASP A 571 43.56 22.22 0.92
C ASP A 571 43.75 20.84 1.56
N VAL A 572 43.18 20.63 2.74
CA VAL A 572 43.19 19.33 3.42
C VAL A 572 42.45 18.26 2.62
N ALA A 573 41.27 18.58 2.09
CA ALA A 573 40.52 17.66 1.24
C ALA A 573 41.32 17.24 0.00
N THR A 574 42.00 18.20 -0.61
CA THR A 574 42.90 17.96 -1.76
C THR A 574 44.06 17.07 -1.38
N GLY A 575 44.72 17.36 -0.25
CA GLY A 575 45.82 16.54 0.26
C GLY A 575 45.41 15.09 0.54
N ILE A 576 44.22 14.86 1.12
CA ILE A 576 43.71 13.50 1.34
C ILE A 576 43.46 12.79 0.01
N LYS A 577 42.82 13.47 -0.97
CA LYS A 577 42.59 12.92 -2.31
C LYS A 577 43.90 12.49 -2.98
N GLU A 578 44.90 13.37 -2.99
CA GLU A 578 46.20 13.11 -3.61
C GLU A 578 46.92 11.93 -2.96
N ASN A 579 46.89 11.82 -1.62
CA ASN A 579 47.47 10.68 -0.92
C ASN A 579 46.74 9.37 -1.23
N LEU A 580 45.40 9.39 -1.31
CA LEU A 580 44.62 8.19 -1.66
C LEU A 580 44.86 7.72 -3.09
N LEU A 581 45.06 8.65 -4.03
CA LEU A 581 45.35 8.36 -5.44
C LEU A 581 46.83 8.07 -5.73
N SER A 582 47.71 8.30 -4.77
CA SER A 582 49.15 8.02 -4.91
C SER A 582 49.40 6.55 -5.25
N ALA A 583 50.45 6.29 -6.02
CA ALA A 583 50.92 4.93 -6.30
C ALA A 583 51.27 4.18 -5.00
N THR A 584 51.75 4.92 -4.00
CA THR A 584 52.10 4.49 -2.64
C THR A 584 51.40 5.42 -1.64
N PRO A 585 50.15 5.11 -1.24
CA PRO A 585 49.40 5.94 -0.29
C PRO A 585 50.10 6.06 1.06
N ASN A 586 50.23 7.28 1.57
CA ASN A 586 50.73 7.54 2.92
C ASN A 586 49.54 7.66 3.90
N PHE A 587 49.19 6.54 4.53
CA PHE A 587 48.04 6.48 5.46
C PHE A 587 48.26 7.28 6.74
N GLU A 588 49.48 7.37 7.25
CA GLU A 588 49.81 8.23 8.39
C GLU A 588 49.51 9.69 8.04
N ARG A 589 49.97 10.16 6.88
CA ARG A 589 49.68 11.52 6.41
C ARG A 589 48.19 11.77 6.21
N ILE A 590 47.42 10.79 5.73
CA ILE A 590 45.95 10.91 5.63
C ILE A 590 45.33 11.09 7.02
N GLY A 591 45.80 10.34 8.02
CA GLY A 591 45.36 10.48 9.40
C GLY A 591 45.69 11.86 9.99
N GLU A 592 46.90 12.37 9.77
CA GLU A 592 47.31 13.72 10.19
C GLU A 592 46.44 14.81 9.54
N LEU A 593 46.19 14.70 8.23
CA LEU A 593 45.31 15.62 7.51
C LEU A 593 43.87 15.56 8.05
N LEU A 594 43.41 14.37 8.46
CA LEU A 594 42.09 14.22 9.09
C LEU A 594 42.02 14.92 10.45
N HIS A 595 43.09 14.86 11.25
CA HIS A 595 43.23 15.62 12.49
C HIS A 595 43.23 17.14 12.22
N GLU A 596 44.01 17.60 11.24
CA GLU A 596 44.04 19.00 10.81
C GLU A 596 42.65 19.50 10.38
N SER A 597 41.88 18.66 9.66
CA SER A 597 40.49 18.96 9.32
C SER A 597 39.61 19.12 10.56
N TRP A 598 39.83 18.32 11.61
CA TRP A 598 39.03 18.35 12.83
C TRP A 598 39.30 19.59 13.66
N GLU A 599 40.57 19.92 13.88
CA GLU A 599 40.96 21.12 14.65
C GLU A 599 40.40 22.38 13.99
N ARG A 600 40.56 22.52 12.66
CA ARG A 600 39.95 23.62 11.90
C ARG A 600 38.44 23.70 12.06
N LYS A 601 37.78 22.55 12.09
CA LYS A 601 36.32 22.49 12.23
C LYS A 601 35.86 22.89 13.63
N ARG A 602 36.60 22.51 14.68
CA ARG A 602 36.33 22.94 16.07
C ARG A 602 36.41 24.45 16.22
N GLU A 603 37.30 25.10 15.47
CA GLU A 603 37.44 26.55 15.45
C GLU A 603 36.32 27.29 14.69
N LEU A 604 35.45 26.60 13.94
CA LEU A 604 34.38 27.25 13.18
C LEU A 604 33.20 27.67 14.07
N SER A 605 32.91 26.91 15.13
CA SER A 605 31.85 27.25 16.08
C SER A 605 32.04 26.48 17.40
N PRO A 606 31.76 27.11 18.56
CA PRO A 606 31.85 26.46 19.86
C PRO A 606 30.86 25.28 20.01
N HIS A 607 29.84 25.19 19.16
CA HIS A 607 28.82 24.12 19.19
C HIS A 607 29.23 22.86 18.40
N VAL A 608 30.41 22.86 17.77
CA VAL A 608 30.91 21.73 16.97
C VAL A 608 31.32 20.54 17.84
N THR A 609 31.80 20.78 19.05
CA THR A 609 32.23 19.75 20.01
C THR A 609 31.65 20.02 21.40
N ASN A 610 31.82 19.08 22.32
CA ASN A 610 31.46 19.20 23.73
C ASN A 610 32.40 18.34 24.59
N GLU A 611 32.30 18.45 25.91
CA GLU A 611 33.18 17.73 26.85
C GLU A 611 33.21 16.20 26.64
N LYS A 612 32.11 15.59 26.22
CA LYS A 612 32.07 14.13 25.99
C LYS A 612 32.83 13.76 24.71
N ILE A 613 32.61 14.53 23.65
CA ILE A 613 33.29 14.34 22.36
C ILE A 613 34.79 14.57 22.52
N ASP A 614 35.19 15.65 23.19
CA ASP A 614 36.60 15.98 23.44
C ASP A 614 37.27 14.88 24.29
N ARG A 615 36.61 14.39 25.36
CA ARG A 615 37.13 13.25 26.15
C ARG A 615 37.38 11.99 25.31
N LEU A 616 36.40 11.60 24.48
CA LEU A 616 36.55 10.44 23.60
C LEU A 616 37.68 10.65 22.58
N TYR A 617 37.80 11.86 22.04
CA TYR A 617 38.86 12.21 21.10
C TYR A 617 40.25 12.15 21.75
N ASP A 618 40.39 12.72 22.95
CA ASP A 618 41.64 12.71 23.74
C ASP A 618 42.09 11.29 24.09
N LEU A 619 41.15 10.38 24.38
CA LEU A 619 41.47 8.96 24.57
C LEU A 619 41.99 8.32 23.29
N GLY A 620 41.43 8.70 22.15
CA GLY A 620 41.97 8.37 20.84
C GLY A 620 43.42 8.80 20.72
N ILE A 621 43.72 10.08 20.94
CA ILE A 621 45.09 10.61 20.91
C ILE A 621 46.02 9.83 21.84
N LYS A 622 45.61 9.60 23.09
CA LYS A 622 46.38 8.81 24.08
C LYS A 622 46.63 7.36 23.64
N SER A 623 45.74 6.77 22.84
CA SER A 623 45.91 5.41 22.30
C SER A 623 46.90 5.34 21.12
N GLY A 624 47.32 6.49 20.57
CA GLY A 624 48.25 6.59 19.46
C GLY A 624 47.57 6.54 18.08
N ILE A 625 46.40 7.16 17.93
CA ILE A 625 45.82 7.43 16.61
C ILE A 625 46.69 8.41 15.81
N PHE A 626 46.61 8.37 14.48
CA PHE A 626 47.17 9.41 13.62
C PHE A 626 46.27 10.65 13.59
N GLY A 627 44.97 10.45 13.72
CA GLY A 627 44.00 11.53 13.75
C GLY A 627 42.56 11.04 13.73
N GLY A 628 41.63 11.95 13.49
CA GLY A 628 40.21 11.65 13.47
C GLY A 628 39.36 12.91 13.42
N LYS A 629 38.05 12.76 13.31
CA LYS A 629 37.11 13.88 13.31
C LYS A 629 35.69 13.46 13.69
N LEU A 630 34.86 14.42 14.08
CA LEU A 630 33.42 14.22 14.17
C LEU A 630 32.76 14.33 12.77
N LEU A 631 31.91 13.35 12.46
CA LEU A 631 31.11 13.32 11.24
C LEU A 631 29.84 14.18 11.38
N GLY A 632 29.26 14.59 10.25
CA GLY A 632 28.08 15.48 10.23
C GLY A 632 28.44 16.93 10.55
N SER A 633 27.48 17.74 11.04
CA SER A 633 27.71 19.17 11.26
C SER A 633 28.37 19.52 12.62
N GLY A 634 28.33 18.62 13.61
CA GLY A 634 28.86 18.89 14.97
C GLY A 634 28.02 18.30 16.12
N GLY A 635 28.46 18.47 17.38
CA GLY A 635 27.64 18.39 18.60
C GLY A 635 27.19 17.00 19.07
N GLY A 636 27.23 15.99 18.21
CA GLY A 636 26.89 14.60 18.51
C GLY A 636 27.08 13.70 17.29
N GLY A 637 26.84 12.40 17.44
CA GLY A 637 27.00 11.41 16.37
C GLY A 637 28.29 10.61 16.45
N TYR A 638 28.84 10.23 15.29
CA TYR A 638 30.02 9.38 15.18
C TYR A 638 31.32 10.17 15.06
N LEU A 639 32.32 9.79 15.87
CA LEU A 639 33.73 10.08 15.65
C LEU A 639 34.32 9.04 14.70
N LEU A 640 35.00 9.51 13.66
CA LEU A 640 35.84 8.70 12.78
C LEU A 640 37.28 8.81 13.28
N PHE A 641 37.83 7.71 13.76
CA PHE A 641 39.23 7.60 14.18
C PHE A 641 40.07 6.95 13.09
N PHE A 642 41.26 7.51 12.86
CA PHE A 642 42.27 7.00 11.95
C PHE A 642 43.51 6.59 12.74
N HIS A 643 43.83 5.31 12.77
CA HIS A 643 44.83 4.74 13.68
C HIS A 643 45.73 3.72 12.99
N PRO A 644 46.95 3.44 13.49
CA PRO A 644 47.71 2.26 13.05
C PRO A 644 46.88 0.98 13.29
N PRO A 645 46.87 -0.03 12.39
CA PRO A 645 45.99 -1.20 12.54
C PRO A 645 46.26 -1.97 13.84
N LYS A 646 47.53 -2.01 14.26
CA LYS A 646 47.99 -2.63 15.53
C LYS A 646 47.40 -1.97 16.79
N LYS A 647 46.90 -0.73 16.69
CA LYS A 647 46.32 0.02 17.82
C LYS A 647 44.80 -0.14 17.97
N LYS A 648 44.12 -0.75 16.99
CA LYS A 648 42.65 -0.89 16.97
C LYS A 648 42.08 -1.45 18.28
N ASN A 649 42.61 -2.58 18.74
CA ASN A 649 42.10 -3.26 19.93
C ASN A 649 42.28 -2.44 21.21
N GLN A 650 43.36 -1.66 21.31
CA GLN A 650 43.59 -0.76 22.43
C GLN A 650 42.60 0.41 22.39
N LEU A 651 42.47 1.05 21.23
CA LEU A 651 41.54 2.16 21.01
C LEU A 651 40.11 1.77 21.36
N VAL A 652 39.61 0.64 20.81
CA VAL A 652 38.24 0.17 21.05
C VAL A 652 37.96 -0.06 22.54
N LYS A 653 38.90 -0.67 23.28
CA LYS A 653 38.74 -0.88 24.73
C LYS A 653 38.67 0.44 25.50
N MET A 654 39.49 1.42 25.14
CA MET A 654 39.50 2.73 25.79
C MET A 654 38.21 3.52 25.51
N LEU A 655 37.73 3.50 24.25
CA LEU A 655 36.49 4.18 23.89
C LEU A 655 35.27 3.55 24.59
N ALA A 656 35.21 2.21 24.62
CA ALA A 656 34.13 1.48 25.31
C ALA A 656 34.08 1.78 26.82
N SER A 657 35.24 1.97 27.47
CA SER A 657 35.30 2.29 28.90
C SER A 657 34.66 3.63 29.27
N GLU A 658 34.44 4.51 28.28
CA GLU A 658 33.84 5.84 28.45
C GLU A 658 32.49 5.95 27.73
N GLY A 659 31.86 4.80 27.46
CA GLY A 659 30.53 4.70 26.87
C GLY A 659 30.48 5.00 25.36
N GLY A 660 31.60 4.90 24.66
CA GLY A 660 31.64 4.95 23.20
C GLY A 660 31.24 3.60 22.58
N GLU A 661 30.33 3.62 21.60
CA GLU A 661 29.86 2.40 20.93
C GLU A 661 30.50 2.27 19.54
N ILE A 662 31.13 1.14 19.25
CA ILE A 662 31.80 0.93 17.96
C ILE A 662 30.79 0.46 16.91
N LEU A 663 30.79 1.10 15.75
CA LEU A 663 30.04 0.66 14.59
C LEU A 663 30.99 0.00 13.59
N ASP A 664 30.77 -1.30 13.33
CA ASP A 664 31.44 -1.97 12.24
C ASP A 664 30.79 -1.62 10.89
N PHE A 665 31.59 -1.56 9.84
CA PHE A 665 31.13 -1.16 8.52
C PHE A 665 32.07 -1.67 7.43
N ASN A 666 31.64 -1.64 6.17
CA ASN A 666 32.48 -1.75 4.98
C ASN A 666 32.17 -0.56 4.06
N PHE A 667 33.03 -0.31 3.07
CA PHE A 667 32.72 0.67 2.03
C PHE A 667 31.69 0.08 1.06
N GLU A 668 30.72 0.90 0.65
CA GLU A 668 29.74 0.57 -0.38
C GLU A 668 30.06 1.37 -1.64
N GLN A 669 30.00 0.74 -2.81
CA GLN A 669 30.30 1.35 -4.10
C GLN A 669 29.04 1.84 -4.83
N ARG A 670 27.88 1.28 -4.51
CA ARG A 670 26.61 1.60 -5.16
C ARG A 670 25.81 2.61 -4.33
N GLY A 671 25.29 3.64 -4.99
CA GLY A 671 24.37 4.59 -4.37
C GLY A 671 22.93 4.07 -4.26
N SER A 672 21.98 5.00 -4.30
CA SER A 672 20.56 4.75 -4.11
C SER A 672 19.99 3.78 -5.14
N ARG A 673 19.14 2.86 -4.67
CA ARG A 673 18.50 1.85 -5.52
C ARG A 673 17.06 1.65 -5.08
N VAL A 674 16.16 1.68 -6.05
CA VAL A 674 14.76 1.27 -5.93
C VAL A 674 14.49 0.22 -6.99
N TRP A 675 13.75 -0.83 -6.65
CA TRP A 675 13.34 -1.87 -7.58
C TRP A 675 11.87 -2.24 -7.35
N PRO A 676 11.12 -2.53 -8.43
CA PRO A 676 9.77 -3.06 -8.30
C PRO A 676 9.82 -4.48 -7.71
N VAL A 677 8.74 -4.84 -7.03
CA VAL A 677 8.51 -6.20 -6.53
C VAL A 677 7.37 -6.79 -7.34
N GLU A 678 7.67 -7.84 -8.11
CA GLU A 678 6.62 -8.64 -8.71
C GLU A 678 5.86 -9.35 -7.60
N SER A 679 4.55 -9.13 -7.59
CA SER A 679 3.69 -9.46 -6.47
C SER A 679 2.84 -10.67 -6.75
#